data_AF-A0AA88XY40-F1
#
_entry.id   AF-A0AA88XY40-F1
#
_cell.length_a   1.000
_cell.length_b   1.000
_cell.length_c   1.000
_cell.angle_alpha   90.00
_cell.angle_beta   90.00
_cell.angle_gamma   90.00
#
_symmetry.space_group_name_H-M   'P 1'
#
loop_
_entity.id
_entity.type
_entity.pdbx_description
1 polymer ?
#
loop_
_entity_poly.entity_id
_entity_poly.type
_entity_poly.pdbx_seq_one_letter_code
_entity_poly.pdbx_strand_id
1 'polypeptide(L)'
;MLSHITFCVFILCFYTAHYGLRTGFELEKGLNDQQLRNTDVGNCDYVDLPCTCVNRSLGAVMNCSGLELTSVPKDLPRNTAYLLLKNNSFTKITSDSFIGLKELIHLDLSYNNISSFAEGALSHLKNLTFLDITMNEFLQFKYLRNVTYGFYKTSINTLKASFLHSPKHFPSTTVVKEDLQNLWNTTLEKLYLDGNQIQLLQRNVLSSLPKTLKFLSVKGNDLGNLRIQDLTIFGILALGSLTCIDISFQCNDYKLLKQEYLINSNARQHKHNLGSTLVFDNDSEVCHAPDISLENFNLNLTQIIARHAGLSQCISKWNFGKLHLEYIDVSQNNLMKWIGPLSIGSSQSLTHVDLSDNNCHYIGPAFFRNITSIETLDLHGNMLGATLNYKSESKFEKLINLYRVNLSLNGLDFIGDNVFKTQYKLQILNISGNNLKALNISISHMPMLRNIDLSYNQIADLPTHIMHQLDQNADRFQGNVSVFLMKNPIQCTCKQLEFWKWMYSSKVVVYLSENETCKHENDSTIYMRMFRNPGVMKQYSDMCRSHVILYVSIGLVTWLLMLILVVILYAKRWELRYRWYIYRLRRKGYTPLDGSRYDYEFDAFVSYAEKDADFVKTKMITKLETEYGCHLCLHERDFRVGEKIASNIISAIHNSNKTIVVLSPEYLNSNWCKYELHMANEEEHHQDRKVVVLLVLEQVKKRDLPAEVLEHYRTNTYIELPEHEDNMDTFWDALRESIS
;
A
#
# COMPACT_ATOMS: atom_id res chain seq x y z
N MET A 1 3.19 29.54 28.27
CA MET A 1 3.02 28.38 27.36
C MET A 1 4.22 27.44 27.39
N LEU A 2 5.47 27.94 27.35
CA LEU A 2 6.68 27.12 27.57
C LEU A 2 6.77 26.49 28.98
N SER A 3 6.29 27.18 30.03
CA SER A 3 6.24 26.64 31.39
C SER A 3 5.25 25.48 31.58
N HIS A 4 4.20 25.40 30.75
CA HIS A 4 3.22 24.31 30.79
C HIS A 4 3.73 23.05 30.07
N ILE A 5 4.61 23.19 29.08
CA ILE A 5 5.25 22.07 28.38
C ILE A 5 6.29 21.40 29.29
N THR A 6 7.07 22.19 30.04
CA THR A 6 8.02 21.66 31.03
C THR A 6 7.30 20.91 32.17
N PHE A 7 6.11 21.37 32.57
CA PHE A 7 5.27 20.71 33.59
C PHE A 7 4.63 19.41 33.06
N CYS A 8 4.21 19.37 31.79
CA CYS A 8 3.70 18.15 31.16
C CYS A 8 4.79 17.09 30.94
N VAL A 9 6.02 17.47 30.59
CA VAL A 9 7.16 16.53 30.50
C VAL A 9 7.53 15.98 31.88
N PHE A 10 7.47 16.80 32.93
CA PHE A 10 7.64 16.36 34.32
C PHE A 10 6.57 15.35 34.75
N ILE A 11 5.30 15.62 34.43
CA ILE A 11 4.19 14.70 34.74
C ILE A 11 4.30 13.43 33.90
N LEU A 12 4.67 13.51 32.61
CA LEU A 12 4.85 12.32 31.77
C LEU A 12 6.05 11.49 32.21
N CYS A 13 7.16 12.07 32.68
CA CYS A 13 8.30 11.30 33.20
C CYS A 13 8.02 10.67 34.56
N PHE A 14 7.29 11.36 35.44
CA PHE A 14 6.77 10.74 36.67
C PHE A 14 5.72 9.67 36.35
N TYR A 15 4.83 9.91 35.37
CA TYR A 15 3.85 8.92 34.94
C TYR A 15 4.48 7.76 34.17
N THR A 16 5.54 7.91 33.38
CA THR A 16 6.23 6.80 32.68
C THR A 16 7.19 6.07 33.62
N ALA A 17 7.78 6.73 34.61
CA ALA A 17 8.44 6.04 35.71
C ALA A 17 7.43 5.22 36.53
N HIS A 18 6.17 5.66 36.67
CA HIS A 18 5.15 4.96 37.45
C HIS A 18 4.27 3.96 36.65
N TYR A 19 4.05 4.19 35.35
CA TYR A 19 3.26 3.36 34.40
C TYR A 19 4.10 2.60 33.38
N GLY A 20 5.33 3.03 33.07
CA GLY A 20 6.32 2.21 32.35
C GLY A 20 6.85 1.05 33.21
N LEU A 21 6.57 1.09 34.52
CA LEU A 21 6.59 -0.06 35.44
C LEU A 21 5.44 -1.07 35.18
N ARG A 22 4.41 -0.71 34.38
CA ARG A 22 3.24 -1.55 34.05
C ARG A 22 3.22 -2.08 32.61
N THR A 23 4.06 -1.60 31.70
CA THR A 23 3.97 -1.93 30.26
C THR A 23 5.28 -2.45 29.64
N GLY A 24 6.26 -2.86 30.44
CA GLY A 24 7.27 -3.79 29.96
C GLY A 24 6.61 -5.14 29.77
N PHE A 25 6.77 -5.77 28.59
CA PHE A 25 6.45 -7.17 28.41
C PHE A 25 6.98 -7.95 29.64
N GLU A 26 6.07 -8.54 30.42
CA GLU A 26 6.39 -9.44 31.52
C GLU A 26 7.11 -10.67 30.93
N LEU A 27 8.42 -10.56 30.76
CA LEU A 27 9.32 -11.72 30.69
C LEU A 27 9.67 -12.23 32.10
N GLU A 28 9.06 -11.67 33.14
CA GLU A 28 8.90 -12.38 34.40
C GLU A 28 7.58 -13.13 34.38
N LYS A 29 7.65 -14.44 34.12
CA LYS A 29 6.88 -15.38 34.94
C LYS A 29 7.33 -15.20 36.39
N GLY A 30 6.93 -14.10 37.04
CA GLY A 30 6.83 -14.06 38.49
C GLY A 30 5.90 -15.19 38.84
N LEU A 31 6.44 -16.24 39.49
CA LEU A 31 5.77 -17.49 39.87
C LEU A 31 4.37 -17.60 39.27
N ASN A 32 4.25 -18.15 38.05
CA ASN A 32 2.93 -18.56 37.57
C ASN A 32 2.26 -19.31 38.72
N ASP A 33 1.02 -18.98 39.04
CA ASP A 33 0.09 -19.82 39.80
C ASP A 33 0.01 -21.27 39.26
N GLN A 34 0.70 -21.57 38.15
CA GLN A 34 0.96 -22.91 37.61
C GLN A 34 2.07 -23.71 38.32
N GLN A 35 3.13 -23.11 38.88
CA GLN A 35 4.13 -23.87 39.66
C GLN A 35 3.64 -24.27 41.05
N LEU A 36 2.61 -23.57 41.52
CA LEU A 36 1.85 -23.87 42.71
C LEU A 36 0.76 -24.95 42.45
N ARG A 37 0.69 -25.59 41.28
CA ARG A 37 -0.20 -26.74 41.01
C ARG A 37 0.42 -28.07 41.40
N ASN A 38 0.93 -28.17 42.62
CA ASN A 38 1.08 -29.46 43.27
C ASN A 38 -0.16 -29.67 44.12
N THR A 39 -0.86 -30.78 43.88
CA THR A 39 -2.10 -31.23 44.53
C THR A 39 -2.30 -30.64 45.93
N ASP A 40 -3.34 -29.82 46.11
CA ASP A 40 -3.72 -29.31 47.42
C ASP A 40 -4.04 -30.50 48.33
N VAL A 41 -3.31 -30.62 49.44
CA VAL A 41 -3.43 -31.76 50.39
C VAL A 41 -4.42 -31.43 51.51
N GLY A 42 -4.87 -30.17 51.61
CA GLY A 42 -5.86 -29.70 52.58
C GLY A 42 -5.49 -28.35 53.22
N ASN A 43 -6.44 -27.76 53.94
CA ASN A 43 -6.18 -26.62 54.82
C ASN A 43 -5.42 -27.10 56.06
N CYS A 44 -4.61 -26.21 56.63
CA CYS A 44 -3.84 -26.53 57.84
C CYS A 44 -4.71 -26.35 59.09
N ASP A 45 -4.70 -27.31 60.01
CA ASP A 45 -5.45 -27.26 61.27
C ASP A 45 -4.76 -26.37 62.34
N TYR A 46 -4.53 -25.10 62.01
CA TYR A 46 -3.97 -24.11 62.95
C TYR A 46 -5.01 -23.04 63.25
N VAL A 47 -5.60 -23.11 64.45
CA VAL A 47 -6.80 -22.33 64.82
C VAL A 47 -6.48 -20.90 65.30
N ASP A 48 -5.22 -20.62 65.67
CA ASP A 48 -4.83 -19.36 66.33
C ASP A 48 -3.82 -18.49 65.55
N LEU A 49 -3.58 -18.76 64.26
CA LEU A 49 -2.70 -17.91 63.45
C LEU A 49 -3.46 -16.83 62.66
N PRO A 50 -2.97 -15.57 62.62
CA PRO A 50 -3.56 -14.52 61.78
C PRO A 50 -3.33 -14.77 60.28
N CYS A 51 -2.49 -15.74 59.93
CA CYS A 51 -2.12 -16.06 58.57
C CYS A 51 -3.02 -17.14 57.96
N THR A 52 -3.22 -17.05 56.65
CA THR A 52 -3.87 -18.14 55.89
C THR A 52 -2.85 -19.24 55.57
N CYS A 53 -3.26 -20.50 55.65
CA CYS A 53 -2.39 -21.65 55.43
C CYS A 53 -2.98 -22.66 54.46
N VAL A 54 -2.15 -23.13 53.51
CA VAL A 54 -2.47 -24.22 52.58
C VAL A 54 -1.34 -25.24 52.61
N ASN A 55 -1.68 -26.51 52.82
CA ASN A 55 -0.68 -27.58 52.86
C ASN A 55 -0.44 -28.19 51.48
N ARG A 56 0.83 -28.36 51.10
CA ARG A 56 1.25 -28.84 49.79
C ARG A 56 2.35 -29.89 49.90
N SER A 57 2.61 -30.60 48.81
CA SER A 57 3.62 -31.68 48.75
C SER A 57 5.03 -31.22 49.13
N LEU A 58 5.36 -29.94 48.92
CA LEU A 58 6.66 -29.34 49.22
C LEU A 58 6.72 -28.67 50.60
N GLY A 59 5.64 -28.72 51.39
CA GLY A 59 5.51 -28.07 52.69
C GLY A 59 4.36 -27.05 52.74
N ALA A 60 4.15 -26.46 53.92
CA ALA A 60 3.06 -25.51 54.14
C ALA A 60 3.35 -24.15 53.49
N VAL A 61 2.32 -23.57 52.86
CA VAL A 61 2.31 -22.20 52.34
C VAL A 61 1.59 -21.31 53.34
N MET A 62 2.35 -20.43 53.98
CA MET A 62 1.86 -19.47 54.95
C MET A 62 1.77 -18.08 54.32
N ASN A 63 0.55 -17.56 54.16
CA ASN A 63 0.32 -16.22 53.68
C ASN A 63 -0.15 -15.30 54.81
N CYS A 64 0.77 -14.44 55.23
CA CYS A 64 0.64 -13.44 56.30
C CYS A 64 0.70 -12.00 55.75
N SER A 65 0.37 -11.80 54.47
CA SER A 65 0.56 -10.52 53.78
C SER A 65 -0.55 -9.52 54.14
N GLY A 66 -0.24 -8.22 54.29
CA GLY A 66 -1.27 -7.20 54.47
C GLY A 66 -1.94 -7.20 55.85
N LEU A 67 -1.31 -7.78 56.87
CA LEU A 67 -1.88 -7.98 58.20
C LEU A 67 -1.35 -6.98 59.24
N GLU A 68 -0.68 -5.91 58.79
CA GLU A 68 -0.07 -4.88 59.64
C GLU A 68 0.92 -5.44 60.69
N LEU A 69 1.51 -6.61 60.43
CA LEU A 69 2.41 -7.27 61.36
C LEU A 69 3.71 -6.46 61.55
N THR A 70 4.17 -6.38 62.80
CA THR A 70 5.46 -5.73 63.15
C THR A 70 6.58 -6.73 63.44
N SER A 71 6.24 -8.02 63.58
CA SER A 71 7.17 -9.13 63.88
C SER A 71 6.66 -10.43 63.29
N VAL A 72 7.57 -11.39 63.05
CA VAL A 72 7.22 -12.69 62.48
C VAL A 72 6.41 -13.47 63.53
N PRO A 73 5.24 -14.06 63.18
CA PRO A 73 4.47 -14.86 64.13
C PRO A 73 5.29 -16.03 64.67
N LYS A 74 5.32 -16.21 66.00
CA LYS A 74 6.16 -17.24 66.65
C LYS A 74 5.63 -18.66 66.46
N ASP A 75 4.33 -18.79 66.25
CA ASP A 75 3.63 -20.08 66.20
C ASP A 75 3.51 -20.64 64.78
N LEU A 76 4.32 -20.15 63.83
CA LEU A 76 4.34 -20.67 62.46
C LEU A 76 4.69 -22.18 62.43
N PRO A 77 4.04 -22.98 61.56
CA PRO A 77 4.33 -24.40 61.43
C PRO A 77 5.79 -24.66 61.07
N ARG A 78 6.42 -25.67 61.70
CA ARG A 78 7.84 -25.99 61.45
C ARG A 78 8.12 -26.48 60.02
N ASN A 79 7.11 -27.03 59.35
CA ASN A 79 7.15 -27.47 57.95
C ASN A 79 6.76 -26.36 56.95
N THR A 80 6.75 -25.08 57.38
CA THR A 80 6.52 -23.94 56.48
C THR A 80 7.63 -23.88 55.43
N ALA A 81 7.26 -24.03 54.17
CA ALA A 81 8.16 -23.96 53.02
C ALA A 81 8.07 -22.62 52.29
N TYR A 82 6.87 -22.00 52.27
CA TYR A 82 6.64 -20.70 51.65
C TYR A 82 6.07 -19.76 52.71
N LEU A 83 6.74 -18.64 52.94
CA LEU A 83 6.30 -17.63 53.91
C LEU A 83 6.18 -16.27 53.21
N LEU A 84 4.95 -15.80 53.07
CA LEU A 84 4.62 -14.50 52.47
C LEU A 84 4.31 -13.50 53.57
N LEU A 85 5.20 -12.53 53.76
CA LEU A 85 5.11 -11.47 54.77
C LEU A 85 5.07 -10.08 54.12
N LYS A 86 4.69 -10.00 52.84
CA LYS A 86 4.70 -8.73 52.11
C LYS A 86 3.65 -7.76 52.63
N ASN A 87 3.88 -6.46 52.40
CA ASN A 87 2.92 -5.40 52.73
C ASN A 87 2.53 -5.41 54.21
N ASN A 88 3.52 -5.41 55.11
CA ASN A 88 3.34 -5.34 56.56
C ASN A 88 4.14 -4.14 57.11
N SER A 89 4.30 -4.06 58.43
CA SER A 89 4.98 -2.94 59.12
C SER A 89 6.27 -3.36 59.80
N PHE A 90 7.00 -4.33 59.23
CA PHE A 90 8.27 -4.79 59.78
C PHE A 90 9.33 -3.68 59.71
N THR A 91 9.91 -3.30 60.84
CA THR A 91 11.01 -2.31 60.88
C THR A 91 12.39 -2.94 61.06
N LYS A 92 12.47 -4.13 61.64
CA LYS A 92 13.73 -4.81 61.94
C LYS A 92 13.56 -6.31 61.77
N ILE A 93 14.60 -6.96 61.27
CA ILE A 93 14.73 -8.43 61.29
C ILE A 93 15.84 -8.78 62.26
N THR A 94 15.52 -9.58 63.27
CA THR A 94 16.43 -10.04 64.32
C THR A 94 16.92 -11.47 64.03
N SER A 95 17.98 -11.91 64.72
CA SER A 95 18.56 -13.24 64.52
C SER A 95 17.61 -14.39 64.88
N ASP A 96 16.59 -14.13 65.70
CA ASP A 96 15.56 -15.08 66.11
C ASP A 96 14.27 -15.01 65.27
N SER A 97 14.14 -14.06 64.34
CA SER A 97 12.90 -13.82 63.57
C SER A 97 12.40 -15.05 62.78
N PHE A 98 13.31 -15.88 62.26
CA PHE A 98 12.98 -17.08 61.48
C PHE A 98 13.45 -18.38 62.12
N ILE A 99 13.70 -18.36 63.44
CA ILE A 99 14.25 -19.52 64.12
C ILE A 99 13.24 -20.69 64.07
N GLY A 100 13.73 -21.90 63.82
CA GLY A 100 12.89 -23.11 63.75
C GLY A 100 12.25 -23.40 62.38
N LEU A 101 12.21 -22.44 61.46
CA LEU A 101 11.63 -22.60 60.10
C LEU A 101 12.64 -23.22 59.11
N LYS A 102 13.20 -24.38 59.44
CA LYS A 102 14.32 -24.99 58.68
C LYS A 102 13.94 -25.44 57.27
N GLU A 103 12.65 -25.70 57.03
CA GLU A 103 12.13 -26.13 55.73
C GLU A 103 11.83 -24.97 54.78
N LEU A 104 12.13 -23.73 55.15
CA LEU A 104 11.78 -22.57 54.35
C LEU A 104 12.55 -22.55 53.01
N ILE A 105 11.80 -22.51 51.92
CA ILE A 105 12.27 -22.48 50.53
C ILE A 105 12.10 -21.08 49.92
N HIS A 106 11.01 -20.39 50.29
CA HIS A 106 10.62 -19.11 49.72
C HIS A 106 10.22 -18.13 50.83
N LEU A 107 10.84 -16.95 50.84
CA LEU A 107 10.56 -15.89 51.80
C LEU A 107 10.32 -14.56 51.08
N ASP A 108 9.14 -13.99 51.26
CA ASP A 108 8.77 -12.67 50.74
C ASP A 108 8.60 -11.68 51.90
N LEU A 109 9.52 -10.72 52.00
CA LEU A 109 9.53 -9.60 52.94
C LEU A 109 9.34 -8.25 52.22
N SER A 110 8.84 -8.27 50.99
CA SER A 110 8.71 -7.06 50.18
C SER A 110 7.66 -6.09 50.72
N TYR A 111 7.74 -4.81 50.32
CA TYR A 111 6.80 -3.77 50.75
C TYR A 111 6.66 -3.68 52.27
N ASN A 112 7.79 -3.60 52.97
CA ASN A 112 7.85 -3.42 54.40
C ASN A 112 8.66 -2.15 54.72
N ASN A 113 8.86 -1.86 56.01
CA ASN A 113 9.59 -0.69 56.45
C ASN A 113 10.94 -1.03 57.10
N ILE A 114 11.58 -2.12 56.63
CA ILE A 114 12.77 -2.67 57.29
C ILE A 114 13.90 -1.65 57.17
N SER A 115 14.48 -1.25 58.30
CA SER A 115 15.61 -0.33 58.39
C SER A 115 16.87 -0.98 58.98
N SER A 116 16.76 -2.22 59.47
CA SER A 116 17.86 -2.97 60.07
C SER A 116 17.65 -4.46 59.90
N PHE A 117 18.73 -5.16 59.54
CA PHE A 117 18.74 -6.60 59.36
C PHE A 117 19.90 -7.19 60.16
N ALA A 118 19.60 -8.09 61.11
CA ALA A 118 20.60 -8.73 61.94
C ALA A 118 21.46 -9.69 61.13
N GLU A 119 22.78 -9.67 61.39
CA GLU A 119 23.73 -10.57 60.75
C GLU A 119 23.37 -12.03 61.06
N GLY A 120 23.30 -12.85 60.01
CA GLY A 120 23.04 -14.28 60.14
C GLY A 120 21.60 -14.68 60.44
N ALA A 121 20.63 -13.75 60.39
CA ALA A 121 19.21 -14.06 60.60
C ALA A 121 18.62 -15.08 59.62
N LEU A 122 19.25 -15.28 58.46
CA LEU A 122 18.85 -16.28 57.45
C LEU A 122 19.82 -17.47 57.35
N SER A 123 20.90 -17.48 58.13
CA SER A 123 22.03 -18.41 57.93
C SER A 123 21.72 -19.89 58.24
N HIS A 124 20.64 -20.15 58.99
CA HIS A 124 20.16 -21.50 59.32
C HIS A 124 19.16 -22.07 58.31
N LEU A 125 18.71 -21.28 57.33
CA LEU A 125 17.68 -21.66 56.35
C LEU A 125 18.32 -22.35 55.12
N LYS A 126 18.78 -23.59 55.30
CA LYS A 126 19.56 -24.32 54.28
C LYS A 126 18.83 -24.53 52.94
N ASN A 127 17.50 -24.64 52.99
CA ASN A 127 16.65 -24.89 51.82
C ASN A 127 16.17 -23.60 51.14
N LEU A 128 16.53 -22.43 51.66
CA LEU A 128 16.06 -21.15 51.10
C LEU A 128 16.61 -20.97 49.68
N THR A 129 15.70 -20.84 48.70
CA THR A 129 16.02 -20.67 47.27
C THR A 129 15.62 -19.30 46.74
N PHE A 130 14.64 -18.65 47.37
CA PHE A 130 14.11 -17.37 46.96
C PHE A 130 13.96 -16.43 48.15
N LEU A 131 14.49 -15.22 48.00
CA LEU A 131 14.28 -14.12 48.94
C LEU A 131 13.88 -12.85 48.18
N ASP A 132 12.79 -12.23 48.62
CA ASP A 132 12.39 -10.90 48.19
C ASP A 132 12.39 -9.93 49.38
N ILE A 133 13.18 -8.87 49.28
CA ILE A 133 13.24 -7.75 50.23
C ILE A 133 12.93 -6.42 49.53
N THR A 134 12.32 -6.46 48.35
CA THR A 134 12.02 -5.30 47.51
C THR A 134 11.15 -4.28 48.24
N MET A 135 11.30 -2.99 47.95
CA MET A 135 10.49 -1.92 48.57
C MET A 135 10.61 -1.91 50.10
N ASN A 136 11.84 -1.91 50.60
CA ASN A 136 12.19 -1.64 51.99
C ASN A 136 13.05 -0.37 52.04
N GLU A 137 12.42 0.78 51.79
CA GLU A 137 13.06 2.06 51.48
C GLU A 137 13.95 2.65 52.61
N PHE A 138 13.99 2.05 53.78
CA PHE A 138 14.85 2.47 54.89
C PHE A 138 16.03 1.53 55.14
N LEU A 139 16.09 0.38 54.45
CA LEU A 139 17.12 -0.63 54.69
C LEU A 139 18.49 -0.12 54.26
N GLN A 140 18.58 0.66 53.18
CA GLN A 140 19.81 1.11 52.52
C GLN A 140 20.65 -0.04 51.95
N PHE A 141 21.26 0.21 50.80
CA PHE A 141 22.03 -0.80 50.06
C PHE A 141 23.17 -1.42 50.89
N LYS A 142 23.85 -0.62 51.73
CA LYS A 142 24.99 -1.07 52.56
C LYS A 142 24.66 -2.20 53.54
N TYR A 143 23.39 -2.37 53.92
CA TYR A 143 22.95 -3.45 54.80
C TYR A 143 22.65 -4.74 54.05
N LEU A 144 22.77 -4.75 52.73
CA LEU A 144 22.71 -5.98 51.92
C LEU A 144 23.76 -7.00 52.38
N ARG A 145 24.92 -6.55 52.88
CA ARG A 145 25.93 -7.42 53.49
C ARG A 145 25.39 -8.22 54.69
N ASN A 146 24.50 -7.63 55.49
CA ASN A 146 23.90 -8.30 56.65
C ASN A 146 22.82 -9.29 56.20
N VAL A 147 21.99 -8.90 55.22
CA VAL A 147 20.96 -9.77 54.63
C VAL A 147 21.60 -11.02 54.03
N THR A 148 22.68 -10.83 53.27
CA THR A 148 23.37 -11.89 52.52
C THR A 148 24.33 -12.71 53.38
N TYR A 149 24.52 -12.35 54.66
CA TYR A 149 25.39 -13.07 55.55
C TYR A 149 24.89 -14.51 55.77
N GLY A 150 25.76 -15.48 55.48
CA GLY A 150 25.45 -16.90 55.61
C GLY A 150 24.76 -17.52 54.39
N PHE A 151 24.56 -16.78 53.29
CA PHE A 151 23.96 -17.32 52.06
C PHE A 151 24.73 -18.51 51.47
N TYR A 152 26.04 -18.59 51.69
CA TYR A 152 26.87 -19.74 51.33
C TYR A 152 26.47 -21.05 52.03
N LYS A 153 25.64 -20.98 53.10
CA LYS A 153 25.06 -22.15 53.80
C LYS A 153 23.65 -22.49 53.32
N THR A 154 23.11 -21.70 52.39
CA THR A 154 21.76 -21.82 51.85
C THR A 154 21.82 -22.27 50.39
N SER A 155 20.66 -22.59 49.82
CA SER A 155 20.50 -22.95 48.41
C SER A 155 19.95 -21.79 47.58
N ILE A 156 20.27 -20.54 47.97
CA ILE A 156 19.68 -19.33 47.39
C ILE A 156 19.96 -19.27 45.89
N ASN A 157 18.92 -19.14 45.09
CA ASN A 157 18.98 -19.05 43.64
C ASN A 157 18.57 -17.64 43.18
N THR A 158 17.53 -17.07 43.79
CA THR A 158 16.98 -15.76 43.42
C THR A 158 16.96 -14.81 44.61
N LEU A 159 17.54 -13.62 44.41
CA LEU A 159 17.51 -12.52 45.37
C LEU A 159 16.92 -11.28 44.70
N LYS A 160 15.76 -10.84 45.19
CA LYS A 160 15.15 -9.57 44.82
C LYS A 160 15.44 -8.54 45.90
N ALA A 161 16.28 -7.57 45.55
CA ALA A 161 16.78 -6.52 46.45
C ALA A 161 16.64 -5.15 45.79
N SER A 162 15.47 -4.88 45.23
CA SER A 162 15.15 -3.65 44.51
C SER A 162 14.51 -2.60 45.44
N PHE A 163 14.71 -1.31 45.17
CA PHE A 163 14.10 -0.19 45.90
C PHE A 163 14.35 -0.26 47.43
N LEU A 164 15.58 -0.54 47.83
CA LEU A 164 16.00 -0.59 49.25
C LEU A 164 16.23 0.79 49.86
N HIS A 165 16.06 1.85 49.07
CA HIS A 165 16.10 3.21 49.56
C HIS A 165 15.28 4.19 48.74
N SER A 166 14.72 5.17 49.45
CA SER A 166 14.00 6.29 48.84
C SER A 166 14.96 7.38 48.35
N PRO A 167 14.83 7.90 47.12
CA PRO A 167 15.61 9.05 46.66
C PRO A 167 15.38 10.31 47.50
N LYS A 168 14.26 10.39 48.25
CA LYS A 168 13.99 11.47 49.22
C LYS A 168 14.97 11.47 50.40
N HIS A 169 15.42 10.30 50.83
CA HIS A 169 16.23 10.12 52.03
C HIS A 169 17.70 9.81 51.71
N PHE A 170 17.93 9.06 50.63
CA PHE A 170 19.24 8.62 50.19
C PHE A 170 19.38 8.93 48.69
N PRO A 171 19.96 10.08 48.33
CA PRO A 171 19.94 10.58 46.95
C PRO A 171 20.84 9.77 46.00
N SER A 172 21.80 9.01 46.53
CA SER A 172 22.70 8.21 45.72
C SER A 172 23.29 7.03 46.49
N THR A 173 23.64 5.98 45.74
CA THR A 173 24.33 4.79 46.24
C THR A 173 25.63 4.59 45.47
N THR A 174 26.72 4.44 46.22
CA THR A 174 27.99 3.93 45.72
C THR A 174 28.13 2.49 46.17
N VAL A 175 28.20 1.55 45.24
CA VAL A 175 28.36 0.13 45.56
C VAL A 175 29.84 -0.19 45.72
N VAL A 176 30.21 -0.65 46.90
CA VAL A 176 31.56 -1.09 47.23
C VAL A 176 31.61 -2.61 47.39
N LYS A 177 32.82 -3.18 47.37
CA LYS A 177 33.02 -4.63 47.47
C LYS A 177 32.40 -5.21 48.73
N GLU A 178 32.46 -4.48 49.85
CA GLU A 178 31.91 -4.89 51.14
C GLU A 178 30.39 -5.09 51.10
N ASP A 179 29.66 -4.37 50.24
CA ASP A 179 28.20 -4.49 50.13
C ASP A 179 27.78 -5.85 49.53
N LEU A 180 28.60 -6.38 48.62
CA LEU A 180 28.35 -7.61 47.87
C LEU A 180 29.24 -8.79 48.31
N GLN A 181 30.13 -8.60 49.28
CA GLN A 181 31.19 -9.56 49.62
C GLN A 181 30.70 -10.94 50.06
N ASN A 182 29.44 -11.08 50.46
CA ASN A 182 28.88 -12.36 50.91
C ASN A 182 28.24 -13.16 49.76
N LEU A 183 28.23 -12.61 48.53
CA LEU A 183 27.56 -13.23 47.38
C LEU A 183 28.48 -14.13 46.53
N TRP A 184 29.80 -13.91 46.53
CA TRP A 184 30.72 -14.57 45.58
C TRP A 184 30.72 -16.11 45.66
N ASN A 185 30.47 -16.66 46.85
CA ASN A 185 30.42 -18.10 47.12
C ASN A 185 28.99 -18.58 47.41
N THR A 186 28.06 -18.24 46.54
CA THR A 186 26.64 -18.64 46.66
C THR A 186 26.18 -19.34 45.39
N THR A 187 25.02 -20.00 45.46
CA THR A 187 24.36 -20.66 44.32
C THR A 187 23.49 -19.70 43.50
N LEU A 188 23.61 -18.39 43.73
CA LEU A 188 22.69 -17.40 43.17
C LEU A 188 22.78 -17.39 41.63
N GLU A 189 21.63 -17.46 40.98
CA GLU A 189 21.50 -17.40 39.52
C GLU A 189 20.82 -16.11 39.06
N LYS A 190 19.94 -15.51 39.88
CA LYS A 190 19.21 -14.28 39.55
C LYS A 190 19.34 -13.24 40.65
N LEU A 191 19.74 -12.03 40.25
CA LEU A 191 19.92 -10.91 41.16
C LEU A 191 19.25 -9.65 40.60
N TYR A 192 18.38 -9.05 41.41
CA TYR A 192 17.68 -7.80 41.08
C TYR A 192 18.08 -6.72 42.07
N LEU A 193 18.63 -5.63 41.55
CA LEU A 193 19.13 -4.47 42.30
C LEU A 193 18.49 -3.18 41.77
N ASP A 194 17.25 -3.26 41.33
CA ASP A 194 16.58 -2.18 40.62
C ASP A 194 16.27 -1.00 41.55
N GLY A 195 16.25 0.22 41.04
CA GLY A 195 15.74 1.37 41.77
C GLY A 195 16.54 1.77 43.01
N ASN A 196 17.75 1.22 43.19
CA ASN A 196 18.64 1.48 44.31
C ASN A 196 19.57 2.67 44.05
N GLN A 197 19.14 3.69 43.30
CA GLN A 197 19.88 4.93 42.98
C GLN A 197 21.40 4.72 42.82
N ILE A 198 21.81 3.60 42.20
CA ILE A 198 23.23 3.24 42.08
C ILE A 198 23.82 4.20 41.07
N GLN A 199 24.74 5.04 41.52
CA GLN A 199 25.42 6.04 40.69
C GLN A 199 26.85 5.66 40.37
N LEU A 200 27.52 5.01 41.33
CA LEU A 200 28.93 4.66 41.24
C LEU A 200 29.13 3.21 41.62
N LEU A 201 29.93 2.51 40.83
CA LEU A 201 30.42 1.18 41.12
C LEU A 201 31.90 1.31 41.48
N GLN A 202 32.33 0.71 42.60
CA GLN A 202 33.76 0.57 42.87
C GLN A 202 34.39 -0.34 41.80
N ARG A 203 35.65 -0.07 41.42
CA ARG A 203 36.38 -0.93 40.47
C ARG A 203 36.35 -2.39 40.93
N ASN A 204 36.10 -3.30 39.98
CA ASN A 204 35.96 -4.74 40.22
C ASN A 204 34.90 -5.13 41.26
N VAL A 205 33.89 -4.30 41.53
CA VAL A 205 32.86 -4.65 42.51
C VAL A 205 32.01 -5.85 42.08
N LEU A 206 31.79 -6.03 40.77
CA LEU A 206 31.02 -7.15 40.22
C LEU A 206 31.76 -8.48 40.34
N SER A 207 33.08 -8.49 40.61
CA SER A 207 33.79 -9.74 40.91
C SER A 207 33.37 -10.37 42.25
N SER A 208 32.68 -9.61 43.11
CA SER A 208 32.08 -10.12 44.35
C SER A 208 30.76 -10.87 44.09
N LEU A 209 30.23 -10.85 42.87
CA LEU A 209 29.05 -11.62 42.49
C LEU A 209 29.44 -13.08 42.16
N PRO A 210 28.52 -14.04 42.33
CA PRO A 210 28.82 -15.44 42.11
C PRO A 210 28.95 -15.77 40.63
N LYS A 211 29.83 -16.71 40.32
CA LYS A 211 30.04 -17.19 38.93
C LYS A 211 28.84 -17.95 38.38
N THR A 212 27.91 -18.39 39.22
CA THR A 212 26.65 -19.05 38.84
C THR A 212 25.60 -18.06 38.34
N LEU A 213 25.83 -16.74 38.49
CA LEU A 213 24.87 -15.72 38.13
C LEU A 213 24.58 -15.73 36.62
N LYS A 214 23.31 -15.91 36.27
CA LYS A 214 22.79 -15.97 34.90
C LYS A 214 22.03 -14.71 34.51
N PHE A 215 21.40 -14.04 35.46
CA PHE A 215 20.59 -12.85 35.26
C PHE A 215 20.95 -11.77 36.29
N LEU A 216 21.24 -10.56 35.80
CA LEU A 216 21.50 -9.38 36.62
C LEU A 216 20.64 -8.21 36.13
N SER A 217 19.75 -7.70 36.99
CA SER A 217 19.02 -6.46 36.74
C SER A 217 19.49 -5.36 37.68
N VAL A 218 19.79 -4.21 37.08
CA VAL A 218 20.11 -2.96 37.77
C VAL A 218 19.23 -1.84 37.20
N LYS A 219 18.00 -2.16 36.81
CA LYS A 219 17.06 -1.23 36.17
C LYS A 219 16.74 -0.04 37.08
N GLY A 220 16.49 1.15 36.53
CA GLY A 220 16.01 2.29 37.33
C GLY A 220 17.05 2.86 38.30
N ASN A 221 18.34 2.59 38.06
CA ASN A 221 19.43 3.21 38.79
C ASN A 221 19.89 4.48 38.06
N ASP A 222 20.95 5.14 38.53
CA ASP A 222 21.48 6.36 37.92
C ASP A 222 22.93 6.12 37.49
N LEU A 223 23.12 5.06 36.70
CA LEU A 223 24.42 4.68 36.18
C LEU A 223 24.92 5.67 35.10
N GLY A 224 24.36 6.89 34.96
CA GLY A 224 24.50 7.81 33.82
C GLY A 224 25.91 8.28 33.44
N ASN A 225 26.95 7.84 34.14
CA ASN A 225 28.36 8.02 33.75
C ASN A 225 29.04 6.70 33.30
N LEU A 226 28.38 5.56 33.43
CA LEU A 226 28.89 4.22 33.14
C LEU A 226 28.59 3.88 31.69
N ARG A 227 29.63 3.91 30.87
CA ARG A 227 29.57 3.43 29.50
C ARG A 227 29.64 1.90 29.51
N ILE A 228 29.09 1.23 28.50
CA ILE A 228 29.17 -0.24 28.36
C ILE A 228 30.64 -0.73 28.41
N GLN A 229 31.57 0.03 27.83
CA GLN A 229 33.02 -0.23 27.94
C GLN A 229 33.53 -0.27 29.39
N ASP A 230 32.91 0.48 30.31
CA ASP A 230 33.30 0.55 31.70
C ASP A 230 32.87 -0.71 32.49
N LEU A 231 31.93 -1.51 31.97
CA LEU A 231 31.53 -2.79 32.59
C LEU A 231 32.73 -3.73 32.82
N THR A 232 33.73 -3.65 31.95
CA THR A 232 34.99 -4.39 32.09
C THR A 232 35.76 -3.97 33.35
N ILE A 233 35.82 -2.66 33.62
CA ILE A 233 36.48 -2.05 34.80
C ILE A 233 35.76 -2.46 36.09
N PHE A 234 34.46 -2.74 36.03
CA PHE A 234 33.69 -3.20 37.18
C PHE A 234 33.72 -4.70 37.40
N GLY A 235 34.41 -5.46 36.53
CA GLY A 235 34.64 -6.88 36.71
C GLY A 235 33.55 -7.77 36.12
N ILE A 236 32.77 -7.30 35.13
CA ILE A 236 31.77 -8.14 34.44
C ILE A 236 32.38 -9.42 33.86
N LEU A 237 33.67 -9.39 33.52
CA LEU A 237 34.43 -10.53 33.00
C LEU A 237 34.55 -11.69 33.99
N ALA A 238 34.34 -11.45 35.28
CA ALA A 238 34.29 -12.50 36.30
C ALA A 238 32.99 -13.32 36.21
N LEU A 239 31.96 -12.82 35.51
CA LEU A 239 30.62 -13.41 35.43
C LEU A 239 30.44 -14.24 34.16
N GLY A 240 31.25 -15.28 34.00
CA GLY A 240 31.28 -16.11 32.78
C GLY A 240 29.95 -16.84 32.48
N SER A 241 29.09 -17.06 33.47
CA SER A 241 27.77 -17.70 33.27
C SER A 241 26.64 -16.69 32.99
N LEU A 242 26.93 -15.39 32.98
CA LEU A 242 25.91 -14.37 32.80
C LEU A 242 25.33 -14.46 31.39
N THR A 243 24.02 -14.67 31.31
CA THR A 243 23.27 -14.80 30.06
C THR A 243 22.48 -13.54 29.71
N CYS A 244 22.03 -12.80 30.73
CA CYS A 244 21.20 -11.62 30.55
C CYS A 244 21.61 -10.52 31.53
N ILE A 245 21.67 -9.30 31.00
CA ILE A 245 21.87 -8.08 31.78
C ILE A 245 20.79 -7.05 31.41
N ASP A 246 20.09 -6.53 32.42
CA ASP A 246 19.12 -5.45 32.29
C ASP A 246 19.65 -4.18 32.96
N ILE A 247 20.01 -3.21 32.12
CA ILE A 247 20.47 -1.86 32.49
C ILE A 247 19.48 -0.81 31.99
N SER A 248 18.18 -1.10 32.00
CA SER A 248 17.16 -0.17 31.52
C SER A 248 16.90 0.98 32.50
N PHE A 249 16.39 2.11 32.00
CA PHE A 249 15.94 3.27 32.79
C PHE A 249 17.04 3.88 33.68
N GLN A 250 18.19 4.21 33.10
CA GLN A 250 19.39 4.67 33.85
C GLN A 250 19.51 6.20 33.97
N CYS A 251 18.53 6.95 33.48
CA CYS A 251 18.67 8.39 33.30
C CYS A 251 17.88 9.21 34.34
N ASN A 252 18.57 10.18 34.93
CA ASN A 252 18.01 11.25 35.74
C ASN A 252 17.95 12.52 34.86
N ASP A 253 16.78 12.88 34.35
CA ASP A 253 16.53 13.99 33.38
C ASP A 253 17.11 15.36 33.78
N TYR A 254 17.56 15.51 35.02
CA TYR A 254 18.09 16.76 35.56
C TYR A 254 19.42 17.21 34.93
N LYS A 255 20.24 16.31 34.38
CA LYS A 255 21.53 16.67 33.77
C LYS A 255 21.41 17.18 32.33
N LEU A 256 20.47 16.65 31.54
CA LEU A 256 20.27 17.03 30.13
C LEU A 256 19.71 18.46 30.00
N LEU A 257 18.77 18.85 30.88
CA LEU A 257 18.21 20.20 30.91
C LEU A 257 19.26 21.29 31.21
N LYS A 258 20.35 20.96 31.91
CA LYS A 258 21.39 21.94 32.27
C LYS A 258 22.38 22.21 31.13
N GLN A 259 22.61 21.24 30.25
CA GLN A 259 23.42 21.46 29.04
C GLN A 259 22.67 22.25 27.96
N GLU A 260 21.36 22.02 27.79
CA GLU A 260 20.55 22.85 26.87
C GLU A 260 20.46 24.32 27.31
N TYR A 261 20.49 24.60 28.62
CA TYR A 261 20.46 25.99 29.12
C TYR A 261 21.77 26.75 28.90
N LEU A 262 22.91 26.06 28.82
CA LEU A 262 24.22 26.68 28.56
C LEU A 262 24.50 26.88 27.06
N ILE A 263 23.88 26.07 26.19
CA ILE A 263 24.00 26.22 24.74
C ILE A 263 23.00 27.28 24.21
N ASN A 264 21.86 27.47 24.89
CA ASN A 264 20.80 28.42 24.49
C ASN A 264 21.02 29.89 24.87
N SER A 265 22.17 30.27 25.46
CA SER A 265 22.46 31.70 25.69
C SER A 265 22.94 32.44 24.44
N ASN A 266 23.32 31.72 23.37
CA ASN A 266 23.87 32.31 22.14
C ASN A 266 22.95 32.21 20.90
N ALA A 267 21.77 31.60 21.01
CA ALA A 267 20.84 31.40 19.88
C ALA A 267 19.52 32.18 20.00
N ARG A 268 19.54 33.37 20.64
CA ARG A 268 18.35 34.24 20.80
C ARG A 268 18.12 35.25 19.66
N GLN A 269 18.50 34.90 18.44
CA GLN A 269 18.00 35.57 17.24
C GLN A 269 17.59 34.48 16.25
N HIS A 270 16.40 34.63 15.66
CA HIS A 270 15.65 33.66 14.83
C HIS A 270 14.73 32.70 15.59
N LYS A 271 13.61 33.27 16.05
CA LYS A 271 12.40 32.50 16.38
C LYS A 271 11.20 33.11 15.66
N HIS A 272 11.00 32.73 14.41
CA HIS A 272 9.73 32.81 13.68
C HIS A 272 9.76 31.76 12.55
N ASN A 273 8.62 31.07 12.34
CA ASN A 273 8.35 29.92 11.47
C ASN A 273 8.62 28.51 12.05
N LEU A 274 7.68 28.04 12.89
CA LEU A 274 7.40 26.60 13.01
C LEU A 274 6.64 26.14 11.75
N GLY A 275 7.41 25.82 10.72
CA GLY A 275 6.95 25.40 9.41
C GLY A 275 8.10 25.12 8.46
N SER A 276 9.21 24.61 8.98
CA SER A 276 10.40 24.27 8.20
C SER A 276 10.94 22.93 8.64
N THR A 277 10.94 21.99 7.71
CA THR A 277 11.85 20.86 7.57
C THR A 277 13.09 21.03 8.44
N LEU A 278 13.25 20.20 9.48
CA LEU A 278 14.56 19.98 10.06
C LEU A 278 15.40 19.37 8.94
N VAL A 279 16.17 20.22 8.25
CA VAL A 279 17.24 19.77 7.38
C VAL A 279 18.30 19.22 8.32
N PHE A 280 18.13 17.96 8.71
CA PHE A 280 19.23 17.19 9.25
C PHE A 280 20.30 17.19 8.16
N ASP A 281 21.52 17.52 8.54
CA ASP A 281 22.68 17.40 7.68
C ASP A 281 22.82 15.91 7.33
N ASN A 282 22.18 15.52 6.21
CA ASN A 282 21.94 14.14 5.81
C ASN A 282 23.25 13.40 5.47
N ASP A 283 24.35 14.14 5.29
CA ASP A 283 25.61 13.62 4.75
C ASP A 283 26.74 13.52 5.78
N SER A 284 26.56 13.99 7.03
CA SER A 284 27.59 13.76 8.05
C SER A 284 27.49 12.33 8.61
N GLU A 285 28.23 11.40 8.01
CA GLU A 285 28.52 10.06 8.58
C GLU A 285 29.31 10.12 9.90
N VAL A 286 29.68 11.32 10.34
CA VAL A 286 30.52 11.55 11.51
C VAL A 286 29.73 11.26 12.79
N CYS A 287 30.13 10.19 13.48
CA CYS A 287 29.64 9.83 14.80
C CYS A 287 30.78 10.01 15.81
N HIS A 288 30.54 10.79 16.87
CA HIS A 288 31.50 11.00 17.96
C HIS A 288 31.26 10.07 19.17
N ALA A 289 30.33 9.13 19.04
CA ALA A 289 30.10 8.11 20.07
C ALA A 289 31.26 7.09 20.10
N PRO A 290 31.63 6.59 21.29
CA PRO A 290 32.67 5.58 21.40
C PRO A 290 32.21 4.23 20.83
N ASP A 291 33.12 3.53 20.17
CA ASP A 291 32.90 2.17 19.72
C ASP A 291 32.70 1.23 20.91
N ILE A 292 31.76 0.29 20.75
CA ILE A 292 31.56 -0.79 21.71
C ILE A 292 32.18 -2.04 21.09
N SER A 293 33.15 -2.64 21.79
CA SER A 293 33.73 -3.92 21.37
C SER A 293 33.80 -4.87 22.56
N LEU A 294 33.08 -5.99 22.46
CA LEU A 294 33.13 -7.11 23.40
C LEU A 294 33.83 -8.35 22.82
N GLU A 295 34.51 -8.21 21.67
CA GLU A 295 35.07 -9.35 20.92
C GLU A 295 36.08 -10.20 21.71
N ASN A 296 36.84 -9.58 22.59
CA ASN A 296 37.90 -10.24 23.36
C ASN A 296 37.41 -10.85 24.68
N PHE A 297 36.10 -10.81 24.95
CA PHE A 297 35.56 -11.26 26.23
C PHE A 297 34.88 -12.62 26.12
N ASN A 298 35.22 -13.50 27.06
CA ASN A 298 34.64 -14.83 27.16
C ASN A 298 33.38 -14.78 28.05
N LEU A 299 32.32 -14.17 27.54
CA LEU A 299 31.01 -14.06 28.19
C LEU A 299 30.01 -14.96 27.46
N ASN A 300 29.04 -15.51 28.20
CA ASN A 300 27.95 -16.32 27.65
C ASN A 300 26.65 -15.52 27.50
N LEU A 301 26.76 -14.21 27.24
CA LEU A 301 25.60 -13.33 27.10
C LEU A 301 24.78 -13.75 25.88
N THR A 302 23.49 -13.96 26.10
CA THR A 302 22.47 -14.19 25.08
C THR A 302 21.53 -12.99 24.94
N GLN A 303 21.38 -12.17 25.98
CA GLN A 303 20.47 -11.02 25.99
C GLN A 303 21.10 -9.76 26.58
N ILE A 304 20.88 -8.63 25.92
CA ILE A 304 21.25 -7.29 26.41
C ILE A 304 20.01 -6.41 26.37
N ILE A 305 19.60 -5.87 27.52
CA ILE A 305 18.44 -5.00 27.65
C ILE A 305 18.89 -3.65 28.23
N ALA A 306 18.71 -2.59 27.46
CA ALA A 306 19.14 -1.23 27.78
C ALA A 306 18.09 -0.20 27.31
N ARG A 307 16.82 -0.49 27.60
CA ARG A 307 15.69 0.39 27.27
C ARG A 307 15.77 1.67 28.08
N HIS A 308 15.68 2.84 27.45
CA HIS A 308 15.77 4.13 28.15
C HIS A 308 17.00 4.24 29.07
N ALA A 309 18.14 3.71 28.62
CA ALA A 309 19.40 3.71 29.36
C ALA A 309 20.19 5.02 29.24
N GLY A 310 19.64 6.05 28.58
CA GLY A 310 20.32 7.32 28.33
C GLY A 310 21.34 7.24 27.19
N LEU A 311 21.24 6.23 26.32
CA LEU A 311 22.06 6.15 25.11
C LEU A 311 21.63 7.29 24.17
N SER A 312 22.60 8.02 23.62
CA SER A 312 22.35 9.19 22.78
C SER A 312 23.34 9.29 21.62
N GLN A 313 23.16 10.30 20.76
CA GLN A 313 24.00 10.57 19.59
C GLN A 313 23.81 9.53 18.49
N CYS A 314 24.61 8.46 18.48
CA CYS A 314 24.69 7.54 17.37
C CYS A 314 25.32 6.20 17.76
N ILE A 315 25.05 5.18 16.95
CA ILE A 315 25.77 3.90 16.99
C ILE A 315 26.93 4.00 16.00
N SER A 316 28.17 4.21 16.49
CA SER A 316 29.37 4.21 15.65
C SER A 316 29.66 2.79 15.15
N LYS A 317 30.27 1.94 15.98
CA LYS A 317 30.58 0.55 15.68
C LYS A 317 30.33 -0.29 16.93
N TRP A 318 29.48 -1.29 16.81
CA TRP A 318 29.19 -2.25 17.87
C TRP A 318 29.65 -3.63 17.43
N ASN A 319 30.63 -4.17 18.13
CA ASN A 319 31.24 -5.47 17.85
C ASN A 319 31.08 -6.39 19.06
N PHE A 320 30.11 -7.28 18.99
CA PHE A 320 29.85 -8.29 20.00
C PHE A 320 30.67 -9.58 19.78
N GLY A 321 31.51 -9.64 18.74
CA GLY A 321 32.45 -10.73 18.47
C GLY A 321 31.87 -12.13 18.71
N LYS A 322 32.53 -12.96 19.52
CA LYS A 322 32.16 -14.38 19.73
C LYS A 322 30.92 -14.64 20.60
N LEU A 323 30.23 -13.60 21.05
CA LEU A 323 29.03 -13.78 21.88
C LEU A 323 27.92 -14.52 21.11
N HIS A 324 27.12 -15.29 21.84
CA HIS A 324 25.93 -15.96 21.31
C HIS A 324 24.67 -15.13 21.61
N LEU A 325 24.68 -13.87 21.18
CA LEU A 325 23.57 -12.95 21.44
C LEU A 325 22.37 -13.31 20.59
N GLU A 326 21.23 -13.54 21.23
CA GLU A 326 19.94 -13.85 20.62
C GLU A 326 19.01 -12.63 20.61
N TYR A 327 19.12 -11.76 21.62
CA TYR A 327 18.21 -10.63 21.85
C TYR A 327 18.96 -9.35 22.24
N ILE A 328 18.66 -8.25 21.55
CA ILE A 328 19.13 -6.91 21.91
C ILE A 328 17.93 -5.97 21.95
N ASP A 329 17.74 -5.27 23.08
CA ASP A 329 16.78 -4.19 23.24
C ASP A 329 17.49 -2.92 23.69
N VAL A 330 17.49 -1.92 22.82
CA VAL A 330 18.01 -0.57 23.07
C VAL A 330 16.93 0.48 22.76
N SER A 331 15.67 0.11 22.93
CA SER A 331 14.51 0.96 22.68
C SER A 331 14.45 2.17 23.61
N GLN A 332 13.66 3.19 23.25
CA GLN A 332 13.37 4.36 24.10
C GLN A 332 14.61 5.16 24.51
N ASN A 333 15.62 5.19 23.66
CA ASN A 333 16.84 5.97 23.82
C ASN A 333 16.82 7.18 22.84
N ASN A 334 17.92 7.94 22.79
CA ASN A 334 18.08 9.09 21.89
C ASN A 334 19.13 8.82 20.80
N LEU A 335 19.13 7.62 20.22
CA LEU A 335 20.07 7.24 19.15
C LEU A 335 19.59 7.82 17.81
N MET A 336 20.26 8.87 17.33
CA MET A 336 19.82 9.63 16.16
C MET A 336 20.37 9.10 14.83
N LYS A 337 21.51 8.39 14.83
CA LYS A 337 22.11 7.78 13.62
C LYS A 337 22.67 6.40 13.93
N TRP A 338 22.52 5.44 13.02
CA TRP A 338 23.08 4.09 13.13
C TRP A 338 24.12 3.88 12.02
N ILE A 339 25.37 4.26 12.27
CA ILE A 339 26.44 4.26 11.26
C ILE A 339 26.91 2.82 10.98
N GLY A 340 27.23 2.09 12.04
CA GLY A 340 27.67 0.70 11.98
C GLY A 340 29.16 0.50 11.64
N PRO A 341 29.61 -0.77 11.60
CA PRO A 341 28.79 -1.97 11.56
C PRO A 341 28.28 -2.43 12.94
N LEU A 342 27.14 -3.13 12.93
CA LEU A 342 26.74 -4.04 14.00
C LEU A 342 27.29 -5.43 13.65
N SER A 343 28.23 -5.92 14.46
CA SER A 343 28.93 -7.19 14.24
C SER A 343 28.64 -8.17 15.38
N ILE A 344 28.13 -9.35 15.06
CA ILE A 344 27.75 -10.42 16.02
C ILE A 344 28.62 -11.69 15.90
N GLY A 345 29.84 -11.53 15.38
CA GLY A 345 30.76 -12.64 15.10
C GLY A 345 30.19 -13.75 14.22
N SER A 346 30.83 -14.92 14.25
CA SER A 346 30.47 -16.05 13.40
C SER A 346 29.28 -16.86 13.91
N SER A 347 28.76 -16.57 15.11
CA SER A 347 27.68 -17.35 15.73
C SER A 347 26.34 -17.15 15.02
N GLN A 348 26.12 -15.98 14.39
CA GLN A 348 24.85 -15.60 13.72
C GLN A 348 23.62 -16.02 14.54
N SER A 349 23.66 -15.72 15.84
CA SER A 349 22.64 -16.11 16.82
C SER A 349 21.57 -15.05 17.05
N LEU A 350 21.79 -13.82 16.58
CA LEU A 350 20.93 -12.67 16.87
C LEU A 350 19.63 -12.75 16.07
N THR A 351 18.55 -13.09 16.76
CA THR A 351 17.23 -13.30 16.14
C THR A 351 16.29 -12.11 16.38
N HIS A 352 16.44 -11.40 17.49
CA HIS A 352 15.53 -10.32 17.90
C HIS A 352 16.32 -9.03 18.18
N VAL A 353 15.94 -7.95 17.50
CA VAL A 353 16.52 -6.62 17.69
C VAL A 353 15.41 -5.59 17.83
N ASP A 354 15.39 -4.92 18.97
CA ASP A 354 14.51 -3.79 19.27
C ASP A 354 15.31 -2.48 19.33
N LEU A 355 15.08 -1.63 18.35
CA LEU A 355 15.64 -0.28 18.17
C LEU A 355 14.53 0.78 18.17
N SER A 356 13.35 0.42 18.67
CA SER A 356 12.16 1.28 18.65
C SER A 356 12.27 2.51 19.55
N ASP A 357 11.41 3.50 19.32
CA ASP A 357 11.32 4.76 20.06
C ASP A 357 12.69 5.42 20.24
N ASN A 358 13.46 5.46 19.14
CA ASN A 358 14.69 6.23 19.04
C ASN A 358 14.44 7.41 18.09
N ASN A 359 15.32 8.40 18.10
CA ASN A 359 15.23 9.54 17.18
C ASN A 359 16.01 9.28 15.88
N CYS A 360 16.06 8.03 15.41
CA CYS A 360 16.93 7.65 14.30
C CYS A 360 16.38 8.17 12.97
N HIS A 361 17.20 8.95 12.26
CA HIS A 361 16.88 9.44 10.91
C HIS A 361 17.82 8.90 9.82
N TYR A 362 18.86 8.15 10.19
CA TYR A 362 19.86 7.62 9.24
C TYR A 362 20.35 6.23 9.63
N ILE A 363 20.25 5.28 8.69
CA ILE A 363 20.87 3.95 8.77
C ILE A 363 22.00 3.85 7.74
N GLY A 364 23.22 3.70 8.23
CA GLY A 364 24.41 3.50 7.42
C GLY A 364 24.38 2.17 6.67
N PRO A 365 24.96 2.09 5.45
CA PRO A 365 24.95 0.88 4.63
C PRO A 365 25.69 -0.30 5.27
N ALA A 366 26.62 -0.02 6.19
CA ALA A 366 27.38 -1.05 6.91
C ALA A 366 26.63 -1.63 8.12
N PHE A 367 25.56 -0.99 8.61
CA PHE A 367 24.95 -1.32 9.89
C PHE A 367 24.46 -2.76 9.97
N PHE A 368 23.63 -3.20 9.02
CA PHE A 368 23.12 -4.58 8.95
C PHE A 368 23.89 -5.49 7.97
N ARG A 369 25.01 -5.02 7.40
CA ARG A 369 25.67 -5.67 6.24
C ARG A 369 26.14 -7.10 6.51
N ASN A 370 26.47 -7.43 7.75
CA ASN A 370 27.07 -8.73 8.11
C ASN A 370 26.15 -9.61 8.97
N ILE A 371 24.86 -9.29 9.03
CA ILE A 371 23.89 -10.00 9.85
C ILE A 371 22.84 -10.62 8.95
N THR A 372 22.67 -11.93 9.04
CA THR A 372 21.64 -12.66 8.29
C THR A 372 20.61 -13.33 9.19
N SER A 373 20.87 -13.39 10.49
CA SER A 373 20.14 -14.16 11.49
C SER A 373 18.88 -13.50 12.05
N ILE A 374 18.72 -12.19 11.90
CA ILE A 374 17.58 -11.46 12.48
C ILE A 374 16.27 -11.95 11.86
N GLU A 375 15.35 -12.34 12.74
CA GLU A 375 13.99 -12.80 12.44
C GLU A 375 12.96 -11.72 12.79
N THR A 376 13.14 -11.04 13.92
CA THR A 376 12.25 -9.98 14.40
C THR A 376 13.03 -8.68 14.54
N LEU A 377 12.59 -7.65 13.81
CA LEU A 377 13.18 -6.32 13.84
C LEU A 377 12.11 -5.28 14.18
N ASP A 378 12.25 -4.63 15.34
CA ASP A 378 11.40 -3.52 15.74
C ASP A 378 12.14 -2.19 15.60
N LEU A 379 11.63 -1.33 14.71
CA LEU A 379 12.13 0.01 14.45
C LEU A 379 11.03 1.06 14.65
N HIS A 380 9.96 0.74 15.40
CA HIS A 380 8.83 1.66 15.56
C HIS A 380 9.27 3.01 16.15
N GLY A 381 8.51 4.08 15.92
CA GLY A 381 8.75 5.35 16.61
C GLY A 381 10.09 6.00 16.31
N ASN A 382 10.59 5.89 15.07
CA ASN A 382 11.82 6.55 14.60
C ASN A 382 11.51 7.61 13.52
N MET A 383 12.51 8.11 12.79
CA MET A 383 12.37 9.09 11.71
C MET A 383 12.94 8.56 10.38
N LEU A 384 12.64 7.31 10.03
CA LEU A 384 13.30 6.58 8.93
C LEU A 384 12.81 6.97 7.51
N GLY A 385 11.93 7.97 7.37
CA GLY A 385 11.39 8.40 6.06
C GLY A 385 12.46 8.73 5.01
N ALA A 386 13.52 9.41 5.40
CA ALA A 386 14.61 9.77 4.48
C ALA A 386 15.47 8.56 4.07
N THR A 387 15.65 7.58 4.96
CA THR A 387 16.58 6.45 4.74
C THR A 387 15.96 5.24 4.05
N LEU A 388 14.63 5.11 4.07
CA LEU A 388 13.88 4.00 3.45
C LEU A 388 13.14 4.42 2.16
N ASN A 389 13.51 5.55 1.56
CA ASN A 389 12.90 6.05 0.32
C ASN A 389 13.43 5.33 -0.95
N TYR A 390 12.82 5.60 -2.12
CA TYR A 390 13.19 4.98 -3.41
C TYR A 390 14.62 5.27 -3.90
N LYS A 391 15.27 6.32 -3.39
CA LYS A 391 16.63 6.69 -3.80
C LYS A 391 17.70 5.95 -2.99
N SER A 392 17.30 5.32 -1.89
CA SER A 392 18.22 4.71 -0.95
C SER A 392 18.51 3.26 -1.32
N GLU A 393 19.74 2.83 -1.11
CA GLU A 393 20.09 1.42 -1.14
C GLU A 393 19.29 0.66 -0.06
N SER A 394 18.94 -0.59 -0.34
CA SER A 394 18.17 -1.41 0.61
C SER A 394 18.98 -1.66 1.87
N LYS A 395 18.52 -1.08 2.98
CA LYS A 395 19.14 -1.25 4.31
C LYS A 395 18.94 -2.65 4.89
N PHE A 396 18.00 -3.41 4.33
CA PHE A 396 17.64 -4.74 4.78
C PHE A 396 18.13 -5.85 3.85
N GLU A 397 18.93 -5.56 2.81
CA GLU A 397 19.33 -6.53 1.78
C GLU A 397 19.83 -7.88 2.35
N LYS A 398 20.60 -7.84 3.44
CA LYS A 398 21.20 -9.03 4.06
C LYS A 398 20.33 -9.71 5.12
N LEU A 399 19.26 -9.06 5.56
CA LEU A 399 18.32 -9.57 6.57
C LEU A 399 17.32 -10.56 5.96
N ILE A 400 17.85 -11.65 5.39
CA ILE A 400 17.10 -12.63 4.59
C ILE A 400 16.17 -13.54 5.42
N ASN A 401 16.40 -13.62 6.74
CA ASN A 401 15.60 -14.44 7.65
C ASN A 401 14.47 -13.67 8.33
N LEU A 402 14.26 -12.39 7.98
CA LEU A 402 13.20 -11.58 8.58
C LEU A 402 11.84 -12.25 8.42
N TYR A 403 11.21 -12.46 9.57
CA TYR A 403 9.88 -13.00 9.76
C TYR A 403 8.91 -11.87 10.13
N ARG A 404 9.34 -10.94 10.99
CA ARG A 404 8.54 -9.80 11.48
C ARG A 404 9.33 -8.50 11.42
N VAL A 405 8.72 -7.48 10.83
CA VAL A 405 9.27 -6.12 10.78
C VAL A 405 8.22 -5.12 11.26
N ASN A 406 8.60 -4.26 12.21
CA ASN A 406 7.79 -3.14 12.67
C ASN A 406 8.47 -1.81 12.29
N LEU A 407 7.82 -1.06 11.41
CA LEU A 407 8.21 0.27 10.92
C LEU A 407 7.11 1.30 11.22
N SER A 408 6.22 1.01 12.18
CA SER A 408 5.16 1.96 12.54
C SER A 408 5.72 3.27 13.09
N LEU A 409 4.97 4.37 12.94
CA LEU A 409 5.34 5.68 13.51
C LEU A 409 6.74 6.17 13.09
N ASN A 410 7.07 6.07 11.79
CA ASN A 410 8.38 6.44 11.24
C ASN A 410 8.37 7.68 10.33
N GLY A 411 7.20 8.32 10.18
CA GLY A 411 7.01 9.45 9.27
C GLY A 411 7.24 9.08 7.80
N LEU A 412 6.97 7.83 7.41
CA LEU A 412 7.18 7.36 6.04
C LEU A 412 6.10 7.94 5.10
N ASP A 413 6.49 8.79 4.14
CA ASP A 413 5.61 9.23 3.05
C ASP A 413 5.65 8.25 1.86
N PHE A 414 6.76 7.54 1.70
CA PHE A 414 7.04 6.57 0.64
C PHE A 414 7.98 5.47 1.16
N ILE A 415 7.90 4.26 0.60
CA ILE A 415 8.83 3.15 0.87
C ILE A 415 9.43 2.65 -0.45
N GLY A 416 10.75 2.58 -0.53
CA GLY A 416 11.49 2.03 -1.67
C GLY A 416 11.02 0.61 -2.05
N ASP A 417 10.85 0.36 -3.34
CA ASP A 417 10.46 -0.96 -3.88
C ASP A 417 11.53 -2.05 -3.61
N ASN A 418 12.78 -1.62 -3.43
CA ASN A 418 13.93 -2.45 -3.11
C ASN A 418 14.07 -2.79 -1.61
N VAL A 419 13.37 -2.09 -0.70
CA VAL A 419 13.54 -2.22 0.76
C VAL A 419 13.27 -3.65 1.23
N PHE A 420 12.23 -4.30 0.68
CA PHE A 420 11.82 -5.66 1.05
C PHE A 420 12.12 -6.70 -0.04
N LYS A 421 13.01 -6.40 -0.98
CA LYS A 421 13.24 -7.26 -2.16
C LYS A 421 13.83 -8.64 -1.81
N THR A 422 14.57 -8.75 -0.70
CA THR A 422 15.23 -10.00 -0.28
C THR A 422 14.53 -10.67 0.91
N GLN A 423 13.40 -10.13 1.37
CA GLN A 423 12.67 -10.58 2.57
C GLN A 423 11.63 -11.67 2.25
N TYR A 424 12.08 -12.76 1.63
CA TYR A 424 11.19 -13.84 1.16
C TYR A 424 10.48 -14.62 2.28
N LYS A 425 10.99 -14.55 3.52
CA LYS A 425 10.37 -15.19 4.70
C LYS A 425 9.41 -14.29 5.47
N LEU A 426 9.27 -13.02 5.09
CA LEU A 426 8.49 -12.06 5.88
C LEU A 426 7.02 -12.46 5.95
N GLN A 427 6.49 -12.51 7.18
CA GLN A 427 5.10 -12.87 7.46
C GLN A 427 4.31 -11.71 8.06
N ILE A 428 4.96 -10.88 8.87
CA ILE A 428 4.32 -9.78 9.59
C ILE A 428 5.04 -8.47 9.23
N LEU A 429 4.32 -7.55 8.60
CA LEU A 429 4.77 -6.22 8.26
C LEU A 429 3.84 -5.19 8.91
N ASN A 430 4.35 -4.47 9.90
CA ASN A 430 3.65 -3.33 10.47
C ASN A 430 4.26 -2.02 9.93
N ILE A 431 3.47 -1.25 9.18
CA ILE A 431 3.82 0.09 8.69
C ILE A 431 2.75 1.13 9.07
N SER A 432 2.00 0.87 10.16
CA SER A 432 0.92 1.73 10.63
C SER A 432 1.42 3.07 11.18
N GLY A 433 0.57 4.10 11.22
CA GLY A 433 0.95 5.38 11.84
C GLY A 433 2.01 6.15 11.05
N ASN A 434 2.05 5.96 9.73
CA ASN A 434 2.93 6.68 8.82
C ASN A 434 2.10 7.65 7.96
N ASN A 435 2.71 8.22 6.93
CA ASN A 435 2.09 9.20 6.03
C ASN A 435 1.87 8.62 4.63
N LEU A 436 1.77 7.30 4.50
CA LEU A 436 1.70 6.63 3.20
C LEU A 436 0.39 6.96 2.49
N LYS A 437 0.49 7.47 1.26
CA LYS A 437 -0.67 7.70 0.38
C LYS A 437 -1.04 6.47 -0.46
N ALA A 438 -0.06 5.62 -0.73
CA ALA A 438 -0.20 4.38 -1.48
C ALA A 438 0.84 3.36 -1.01
N LEU A 439 0.53 2.08 -1.15
CA LEU A 439 1.47 0.99 -0.91
C LEU A 439 2.22 0.67 -2.21
N ASN A 440 3.47 1.14 -2.32
CA ASN A 440 4.27 1.05 -3.55
C ASN A 440 5.32 -0.08 -3.53
N ILE A 441 5.19 -1.04 -2.61
CA ILE A 441 6.09 -2.20 -2.51
C ILE A 441 5.47 -3.40 -3.24
N SER A 442 6.27 -4.18 -3.95
CA SER A 442 5.77 -5.41 -4.56
C SER A 442 5.66 -6.53 -3.52
N ILE A 443 4.44 -7.03 -3.29
CA ILE A 443 4.17 -8.16 -2.40
C ILE A 443 4.70 -9.47 -2.99
N SER A 444 4.92 -9.53 -4.32
CA SER A 444 5.45 -10.73 -4.99
C SER A 444 6.80 -11.22 -4.45
N HIS A 445 7.62 -10.33 -3.90
CA HIS A 445 8.90 -10.68 -3.28
C HIS A 445 8.74 -11.28 -1.87
N MET A 446 7.55 -11.16 -1.27
CA MET A 446 7.22 -11.62 0.08
C MET A 446 6.05 -12.64 0.02
N PRO A 447 6.26 -13.83 -0.56
CA PRO A 447 5.20 -14.82 -0.76
C PRO A 447 4.68 -15.47 0.53
N MET A 448 5.36 -15.22 1.66
CA MET A 448 4.98 -15.69 2.99
C MET A 448 4.20 -14.65 3.79
N LEU A 449 3.95 -13.46 3.22
CA LEU A 449 3.34 -12.35 3.94
C LEU A 449 1.88 -12.64 4.27
N ARG A 450 1.56 -12.56 5.57
CA ARG A 450 0.24 -12.88 6.13
C ARG A 450 -0.43 -11.69 6.78
N ASN A 451 0.33 -10.86 7.50
CA ASN A 451 -0.23 -9.77 8.29
C ASN A 451 0.41 -8.46 7.85
N ILE A 452 -0.41 -7.56 7.31
CA ILE A 452 0.03 -6.23 6.90
C ILE A 452 -0.81 -5.19 7.64
N ASP A 453 -0.17 -4.40 8.49
CA ASP A 453 -0.81 -3.28 9.15
C ASP A 453 -0.50 -1.96 8.45
N LEU A 454 -1.53 -1.40 7.82
CA LEU A 454 -1.53 -0.12 7.10
C LEU A 454 -2.35 0.94 7.84
N SER A 455 -2.79 0.66 9.07
CA SER A 455 -3.67 1.54 9.82
C SER A 455 -3.03 2.91 10.08
N TYR A 456 -3.82 3.95 10.30
CA TYR A 456 -3.33 5.30 10.60
C TYR A 456 -2.35 5.83 9.53
N ASN A 457 -2.70 5.69 8.25
CA ASN A 457 -1.96 6.26 7.12
C ASN A 457 -2.87 7.22 6.32
N GLN A 458 -2.42 7.62 5.12
CA GLN A 458 -3.17 8.46 4.20
C GLN A 458 -3.67 7.68 2.97
N ILE A 459 -3.91 6.37 3.12
CA ILE A 459 -4.26 5.47 2.01
C ILE A 459 -5.71 5.69 1.59
N ALA A 460 -5.91 5.98 0.30
CA ALA A 460 -7.24 6.10 -0.32
C ALA A 460 -7.77 4.75 -0.83
N ASP A 461 -6.87 3.94 -1.41
CA ASP A 461 -7.14 2.64 -2.02
C ASP A 461 -5.87 1.79 -2.11
N LEU A 462 -6.04 0.50 -2.45
CA LEU A 462 -4.94 -0.39 -2.82
C LEU A 462 -4.93 -0.62 -4.34
N PRO A 463 -3.77 -0.51 -5.00
CA PRO A 463 -3.65 -0.83 -6.43
C PRO A 463 -4.04 -2.27 -6.76
N THR A 464 -4.59 -2.49 -7.96
CA THR A 464 -5.07 -3.82 -8.42
C THR A 464 -4.00 -4.91 -8.38
N HIS A 465 -2.76 -4.58 -8.72
CA HIS A 465 -1.66 -5.55 -8.67
C HIS A 465 -1.34 -6.00 -7.23
N ILE A 466 -1.44 -5.10 -6.25
CA ILE A 466 -1.26 -5.44 -4.82
C ILE A 466 -2.39 -6.34 -4.35
N MET A 467 -3.65 -5.99 -4.66
CA MET A 467 -4.82 -6.81 -4.31
C MET A 467 -4.70 -8.24 -4.84
N HIS A 468 -4.31 -8.40 -6.11
CA HIS A 468 -4.11 -9.71 -6.71
C HIS A 468 -2.96 -10.50 -6.07
N GLN A 469 -1.84 -9.86 -5.72
CA GLN A 469 -0.75 -10.51 -5.00
C GLN A 469 -1.16 -10.96 -3.59
N LEU A 470 -2.00 -10.18 -2.91
CA LEU A 470 -2.56 -10.57 -1.61
C LEU A 470 -3.54 -11.75 -1.73
N ASP A 471 -4.36 -11.78 -2.78
CA ASP A 471 -5.25 -12.91 -3.07
C ASP A 471 -4.44 -14.20 -3.31
N GLN A 472 -3.33 -14.12 -4.05
CA GLN A 472 -2.41 -15.26 -4.25
C GLN A 472 -1.85 -15.79 -2.92
N ASN A 473 -1.48 -14.89 -2.00
CA ASN A 473 -1.05 -15.30 -0.67
C ASN A 473 -2.21 -15.91 0.14
N ALA A 474 -3.42 -15.36 0.03
CA ALA A 474 -4.60 -15.89 0.71
C ALA A 474 -4.98 -17.28 0.19
N ASP A 475 -4.87 -17.53 -1.11
CA ASP A 475 -5.07 -18.86 -1.70
C ASP A 475 -4.05 -19.87 -1.15
N ARG A 476 -2.78 -19.46 -1.02
CA ARG A 476 -1.72 -20.29 -0.42
C ARG A 476 -1.99 -20.63 1.04
N PHE A 477 -2.55 -19.70 1.82
CA PHE A 477 -2.77 -19.85 3.26
C PHE A 477 -4.23 -20.06 3.66
N GLN A 478 -5.08 -20.51 2.73
CA GLN A 478 -6.49 -20.83 2.99
C GLN A 478 -7.27 -19.68 3.66
N GLY A 479 -7.01 -18.43 3.24
CA GLY A 479 -7.63 -17.22 3.80
C GLY A 479 -6.97 -16.66 5.06
N ASN A 480 -5.88 -17.26 5.56
CA ASN A 480 -5.13 -16.73 6.71
C ASN A 480 -4.16 -15.59 6.30
N VAL A 481 -4.73 -14.55 5.70
CA VAL A 481 -4.04 -13.29 5.34
C VAL A 481 -4.92 -12.15 5.82
N SER A 482 -4.33 -11.21 6.55
CA SER A 482 -4.99 -10.09 7.21
C SER A 482 -4.37 -8.76 6.80
N VAL A 483 -5.23 -7.82 6.42
CA VAL A 483 -4.83 -6.44 6.09
C VAL A 483 -5.59 -5.49 7.00
N PHE A 484 -4.87 -4.67 7.77
CA PHE A 484 -5.46 -3.67 8.66
C PHE A 484 -5.41 -2.30 8.00
N LEU A 485 -6.57 -1.65 7.86
CA LEU A 485 -6.74 -0.37 7.16
C LEU A 485 -7.45 0.68 8.03
N MET A 486 -7.51 0.47 9.34
CA MET A 486 -8.21 1.36 10.26
C MET A 486 -7.68 2.80 10.16
N LYS A 487 -8.56 3.79 10.27
CA LYS A 487 -8.18 5.22 10.30
C LYS A 487 -7.39 5.65 9.06
N ASN A 488 -7.87 5.28 7.88
CA ASN A 488 -7.35 5.75 6.60
C ASN A 488 -8.43 6.56 5.84
N PRO A 489 -8.07 7.58 5.07
CA PRO A 489 -9.02 8.39 4.31
C PRO A 489 -9.50 7.67 3.03
N ILE A 490 -10.13 6.50 3.19
CA ILE A 490 -10.63 5.66 2.10
C ILE A 490 -11.57 6.48 1.21
N GLN A 491 -11.34 6.44 -0.10
CA GLN A 491 -12.17 7.16 -1.07
C GLN A 491 -13.30 6.26 -1.54
N CYS A 492 -14.50 6.84 -1.66
CA CYS A 492 -15.75 6.23 -2.09
C CYS A 492 -16.23 6.72 -3.47
N THR A 493 -15.34 6.74 -4.48
CA THR A 493 -15.65 7.14 -5.88
C THR A 493 -15.65 5.95 -6.84
N CYS A 494 -16.21 6.11 -8.04
CA CYS A 494 -16.22 5.04 -9.06
C CYS A 494 -14.82 4.52 -9.44
N LYS A 495 -13.75 5.29 -9.19
CA LYS A 495 -12.36 4.85 -9.41
C LYS A 495 -11.92 3.75 -8.44
N GLN A 496 -12.44 3.77 -7.21
CA GLN A 496 -12.10 2.85 -6.12
C GLN A 496 -13.10 1.69 -5.97
N LEU A 497 -14.07 1.56 -6.88
CA LEU A 497 -15.10 0.53 -6.82
C LEU A 497 -14.53 -0.89 -6.72
N GLU A 498 -13.47 -1.20 -7.47
CA GLU A 498 -12.82 -2.51 -7.44
C GLU A 498 -12.16 -2.79 -6.09
N PHE A 499 -11.63 -1.77 -5.43
CA PHE A 499 -11.02 -1.90 -4.11
C PHE A 499 -12.04 -2.27 -3.04
N TRP A 500 -13.22 -1.64 -2.98
CA TRP A 500 -14.21 -2.03 -1.98
C TRP A 500 -14.88 -3.36 -2.30
N LYS A 501 -15.09 -3.68 -3.59
CA LYS A 501 -15.53 -5.03 -3.97
C LYS A 501 -14.55 -6.07 -3.46
N TRP A 502 -13.25 -5.85 -3.68
CA TRP A 502 -12.20 -6.74 -3.20
C TRP A 502 -12.25 -6.90 -1.67
N MET A 503 -12.37 -5.81 -0.89
CA MET A 503 -12.42 -5.88 0.58
C MET A 503 -13.55 -6.79 1.14
N TYR A 504 -14.66 -6.92 0.43
CA TYR A 504 -15.81 -7.72 0.90
C TYR A 504 -15.96 -9.08 0.22
N SER A 505 -15.29 -9.31 -0.90
CA SER A 505 -15.39 -10.56 -1.67
C SER A 505 -14.11 -11.40 -1.68
N SER A 506 -12.96 -10.81 -1.32
CA SER A 506 -11.70 -11.53 -1.21
C SER A 506 -11.70 -12.50 -0.03
N LYS A 507 -10.84 -13.53 -0.12
CA LYS A 507 -10.48 -14.42 1.01
C LYS A 507 -9.55 -13.73 2.02
N VAL A 508 -8.96 -12.59 1.66
CA VAL A 508 -8.14 -11.77 2.56
C VAL A 508 -9.05 -11.10 3.59
N VAL A 509 -8.71 -11.23 4.87
CA VAL A 509 -9.45 -10.60 5.97
C VAL A 509 -9.04 -9.14 6.09
N VAL A 510 -9.92 -8.24 5.72
CA VAL A 510 -9.69 -6.79 5.83
C VAL A 510 -10.30 -6.24 7.13
N TYR A 511 -9.46 -5.67 7.99
CA TYR A 511 -9.89 -5.03 9.24
C TYR A 511 -10.05 -3.52 9.05
N LEU A 512 -11.26 -3.04 9.35
CA LEU A 512 -11.65 -1.62 9.36
C LEU A 512 -12.19 -1.26 10.75
N SER A 513 -12.18 0.02 11.12
CA SER A 513 -12.87 0.45 12.34
C SER A 513 -14.39 0.29 12.19
N GLU A 514 -15.11 0.05 13.28
CA GLU A 514 -16.59 -0.06 13.23
C GLU A 514 -17.29 1.18 12.64
N ASN A 515 -16.70 2.35 12.90
CA ASN A 515 -17.16 3.66 12.41
C ASN A 515 -16.31 4.19 11.25
N GLU A 516 -15.65 3.33 10.48
CA GLU A 516 -14.88 3.77 9.32
C GLU A 516 -15.81 4.33 8.24
N THR A 517 -15.55 5.57 7.83
CA THR A 517 -16.28 6.27 6.77
C THR A 517 -15.36 6.55 5.60
N CYS A 518 -15.89 6.46 4.39
CA CYS A 518 -15.20 6.87 3.19
C CYS A 518 -15.77 8.18 2.63
N LYS A 519 -14.95 8.93 1.89
CA LYS A 519 -15.33 10.21 1.28
C LYS A 519 -15.78 10.03 -0.18
N HIS A 520 -16.95 10.55 -0.54
CA HIS A 520 -17.43 10.61 -1.92
C HIS A 520 -16.94 11.90 -2.62
N GLU A 521 -17.05 11.98 -3.96
CA GLU A 521 -16.68 13.17 -4.76
C GLU A 521 -17.40 14.46 -4.36
N ASN A 522 -18.54 14.37 -3.66
CA ASN A 522 -19.34 15.50 -3.20
C ASN A 522 -19.02 15.88 -1.73
N ASP A 523 -17.87 15.44 -1.20
CA ASP A 523 -17.47 15.53 0.21
C ASP A 523 -18.45 14.86 1.20
N SER A 524 -19.45 14.11 0.73
CA SER A 524 -20.31 13.32 1.59
C SER A 524 -19.55 12.12 2.16
N THR A 525 -19.82 11.79 3.42
CA THR A 525 -19.23 10.64 4.11
C THR A 525 -20.22 9.48 4.12
N ILE A 526 -19.74 8.30 3.73
CA ILE A 526 -20.52 7.06 3.68
C ILE A 526 -19.88 6.05 4.63
N TYR A 527 -20.68 5.36 5.42
CA TYR A 527 -20.17 4.31 6.30
C TYR A 527 -19.77 3.08 5.50
N MET A 528 -18.52 2.64 5.62
CA MET A 528 -17.99 1.52 4.83
C MET A 528 -18.81 0.24 5.04
N ARG A 529 -19.32 0.00 6.25
CA ARG A 529 -20.15 -1.18 6.58
C ARG A 529 -21.39 -1.33 5.71
N MET A 530 -21.91 -0.26 5.10
CA MET A 530 -23.07 -0.32 4.20
C MET A 530 -22.79 -1.17 2.96
N PHE A 531 -21.54 -1.17 2.47
CA PHE A 531 -21.11 -1.94 1.31
C PHE A 531 -21.01 -3.46 1.57
N ARG A 532 -21.13 -3.91 2.83
CA ARG A 532 -21.29 -5.34 3.15
C ARG A 532 -22.62 -5.89 2.60
N ASN A 533 -23.64 -5.04 2.41
CA ASN A 533 -24.90 -5.45 1.80
C ASN A 533 -24.73 -5.56 0.26
N PRO A 534 -24.90 -6.75 -0.34
CA PRO A 534 -24.73 -6.94 -1.78
C PRO A 534 -25.68 -6.08 -2.64
N GLY A 535 -26.89 -5.77 -2.14
CA GLY A 535 -27.85 -4.92 -2.84
C GLY A 535 -27.35 -3.48 -2.98
N VAL A 536 -26.78 -2.94 -1.89
CA VAL A 536 -26.17 -1.60 -1.88
C VAL A 536 -24.96 -1.58 -2.81
N MET A 537 -24.07 -2.58 -2.72
CA MET A 537 -22.90 -2.68 -3.60
C MET A 537 -23.30 -2.73 -5.08
N LYS A 538 -24.33 -3.51 -5.43
CA LYS A 538 -24.84 -3.60 -6.81
C LYS A 538 -25.38 -2.27 -7.31
N GLN A 539 -26.20 -1.58 -6.52
CA GLN A 539 -26.75 -0.26 -6.87
C GLN A 539 -25.64 0.75 -7.19
N TYR A 540 -24.61 0.85 -6.35
CA TYR A 540 -23.47 1.74 -6.60
C TYR A 540 -22.65 1.32 -7.82
N SER A 541 -22.43 0.00 -8.01
CA SER A 541 -21.73 -0.51 -9.18
C SER A 541 -22.47 -0.19 -10.49
N ASP A 542 -23.80 -0.23 -10.49
CA ASP A 542 -24.62 0.11 -11.65
C ASP A 542 -24.54 1.61 -11.97
N MET A 543 -24.52 2.48 -10.96
CA MET A 543 -24.31 3.92 -11.14
C MET A 543 -22.94 4.26 -11.76
N CYS A 544 -21.91 3.48 -11.44
CA CYS A 544 -20.56 3.67 -11.98
C CYS A 544 -20.35 3.11 -13.39
N ARG A 545 -21.36 2.46 -13.98
CA ARG A 545 -21.22 1.83 -15.30
C ARG A 545 -21.18 2.89 -16.40
N SER A 546 -20.06 2.96 -17.12
CA SER A 546 -19.93 3.87 -18.26
C SER A 546 -20.70 3.33 -19.48
N HIS A 547 -21.62 4.14 -20.01
CA HIS A 547 -22.38 3.84 -21.23
C HIS A 547 -21.70 4.34 -22.52
N VAL A 548 -20.45 4.83 -22.45
CA VAL A 548 -19.75 5.43 -23.59
C VAL A 548 -19.59 4.44 -24.75
N ILE A 549 -19.19 3.20 -24.49
CA ILE A 549 -19.02 2.19 -25.55
C ILE A 549 -20.35 1.89 -26.25
N LEU A 550 -21.45 1.84 -25.48
CA LEU A 550 -22.79 1.66 -26.04
C LEU A 550 -23.14 2.82 -26.97
N TYR A 551 -22.96 4.07 -26.53
CA TYR A 551 -23.25 5.23 -27.37
C TYR A 551 -22.35 5.32 -28.62
N VAL A 552 -21.06 4.99 -28.51
CA VAL A 552 -20.14 4.93 -29.67
C VAL A 552 -20.57 3.84 -30.64
N SER A 553 -20.97 2.66 -30.16
CA SER A 553 -21.45 1.58 -31.03
C SER A 553 -22.74 1.96 -31.76
N ILE A 554 -23.69 2.61 -31.07
CA ILE A 554 -24.91 3.14 -31.69
C ILE A 554 -24.55 4.22 -32.73
N GLY A 555 -23.62 5.12 -32.41
CA GLY A 555 -23.12 6.14 -33.34
C GLY A 555 -22.50 5.55 -34.62
N LEU A 556 -21.68 4.50 -34.49
CA LEU A 556 -21.08 3.82 -35.64
C LEU A 556 -22.11 3.10 -36.51
N VAL A 557 -23.08 2.41 -35.89
CA VAL A 557 -24.16 1.73 -36.63
C VAL A 557 -25.03 2.74 -37.37
N THR A 558 -25.42 3.84 -36.72
CA THR A 558 -26.21 4.89 -37.37
C THR A 558 -25.45 5.58 -38.50
N TRP A 559 -24.15 5.84 -38.33
CA TRP A 559 -23.29 6.37 -39.38
C TRP A 559 -23.17 5.42 -40.58
N LEU A 560 -22.98 4.12 -40.33
CA LEU A 560 -22.91 3.11 -41.38
C LEU A 560 -24.24 3.01 -42.15
N LEU A 561 -25.37 3.02 -41.45
CA LEU A 561 -26.70 3.01 -42.07
C LEU A 561 -26.94 4.27 -42.92
N MET A 562 -26.52 5.45 -42.45
CA MET A 562 -26.59 6.69 -43.21
C MET A 562 -25.68 6.66 -44.44
N LEU A 563 -24.47 6.11 -44.33
CA LEU A 563 -23.56 5.94 -45.45
C LEU A 563 -24.16 5.01 -46.51
N ILE A 564 -24.70 3.85 -46.10
CA ILE A 564 -25.38 2.91 -46.99
C ILE A 564 -26.56 3.59 -47.68
N LEU A 565 -27.38 4.36 -46.94
CA LEU A 565 -28.49 5.11 -47.51
C LEU A 565 -28.00 6.12 -48.56
N VAL A 566 -26.94 6.88 -48.28
CA VAL A 566 -26.36 7.83 -49.25
C VAL A 566 -25.84 7.11 -50.50
N VAL A 567 -25.17 5.97 -50.33
CA VAL A 567 -24.69 5.15 -51.46
C VAL A 567 -25.86 4.64 -52.30
N ILE A 568 -26.93 4.14 -51.68
CA ILE A 568 -28.15 3.70 -52.37
C ILE A 568 -28.80 4.87 -53.12
N LEU A 569 -28.98 6.02 -52.47
CA LEU A 569 -29.56 7.22 -53.08
C LEU A 569 -28.71 7.72 -54.25
N TYR A 570 -27.38 7.66 -54.15
CA TYR A 570 -26.47 8.04 -55.22
C TYR A 570 -26.51 7.05 -56.38
N ALA A 571 -26.47 5.74 -56.11
CA ALA A 571 -26.53 4.69 -57.12
C ALA A 571 -27.87 4.72 -57.89
N LYS A 572 -28.97 5.02 -57.21
CA LYS A 572 -30.32 5.11 -57.80
C LYS A 572 -30.74 6.53 -58.18
N ARG A 573 -29.81 7.49 -58.26
CA ARG A 573 -30.13 8.91 -58.46
C ARG A 573 -30.89 9.22 -59.75
N TRP A 574 -30.62 8.48 -60.83
CA TRP A 574 -31.26 8.70 -62.13
C TRP A 574 -32.71 8.16 -62.13
N GLU A 575 -32.91 6.94 -61.64
CA GLU A 575 -34.23 6.32 -61.44
C GLU A 575 -35.13 7.18 -60.52
N LEU A 576 -34.56 7.72 -59.42
CA LEU A 576 -35.29 8.61 -58.51
C LEU A 576 -35.67 9.94 -59.17
N ARG A 577 -34.80 10.53 -60.01
CA ARG A 577 -35.09 11.77 -60.74
C ARG A 577 -36.18 11.55 -61.79
N TYR A 578 -36.12 10.46 -62.54
CA TYR A 578 -37.14 10.09 -63.52
C TYR A 578 -38.50 9.85 -62.85
N ARG A 579 -38.55 9.03 -61.78
CA ARG A 579 -39.79 8.80 -61.01
C ARG A 579 -40.35 10.09 -60.40
N TRP A 580 -39.50 10.97 -59.89
CA TRP A 580 -39.93 12.27 -59.37
C TRP A 580 -40.53 13.16 -60.47
N TYR A 581 -39.93 13.15 -61.67
CA TYR A 581 -40.47 13.85 -62.83
C TYR A 581 -41.85 13.30 -63.24
N ILE A 582 -42.01 11.98 -63.39
CA ILE A 582 -43.30 11.35 -63.70
C ILE A 582 -44.34 11.64 -62.62
N TYR A 583 -43.97 11.56 -61.34
CA TYR A 583 -44.84 11.93 -60.23
C TYR A 583 -45.31 13.40 -60.35
N ARG A 584 -44.40 14.32 -60.69
CA ARG A 584 -44.71 15.74 -60.88
C ARG A 584 -45.66 15.95 -62.06
N LEU A 585 -45.51 15.20 -63.15
CA LEU A 585 -46.43 15.24 -64.30
C LEU A 585 -47.83 14.71 -63.93
N ARG A 586 -47.93 13.58 -63.23
CA ARG A 586 -49.21 13.07 -62.73
C ARG A 586 -49.93 14.10 -61.85
N ARG A 587 -49.18 14.83 -61.02
CA ARG A 587 -49.71 15.92 -60.18
C ARG A 587 -50.26 17.11 -60.98
N LYS A 588 -49.77 17.32 -62.20
CA LYS A 588 -50.27 18.33 -63.14
C LYS A 588 -51.43 17.82 -64.02
N GLY A 589 -51.89 16.58 -63.82
CA GLY A 589 -53.06 16.01 -64.51
C GLY A 589 -52.74 15.21 -65.78
N TYR A 590 -51.47 14.94 -66.07
CA TYR A 590 -51.06 14.13 -67.22
C TYR A 590 -51.21 12.62 -66.89
N THR A 591 -51.96 11.89 -67.71
CA THR A 591 -52.08 10.42 -67.63
C THR A 591 -51.14 9.76 -68.64
N PRO A 592 -50.56 8.58 -68.34
CA PRO A 592 -49.85 7.79 -69.34
C PRO A 592 -50.82 7.42 -70.47
N LEU A 593 -50.41 7.60 -71.72
CA LEU A 593 -51.18 7.21 -72.89
C LEU A 593 -51.17 5.69 -73.04
N ASP A 594 -52.34 5.09 -73.18
CA ASP A 594 -52.55 3.64 -73.19
C ASP A 594 -52.36 3.06 -74.61
N GLY A 595 -51.24 2.38 -74.83
CA GLY A 595 -51.09 1.15 -75.62
C GLY A 595 -51.55 1.03 -77.09
N SER A 596 -52.16 2.02 -77.75
CA SER A 596 -52.58 1.85 -79.16
C SER A 596 -52.57 3.15 -79.96
N ARG A 597 -51.62 3.23 -80.92
CA ARG A 597 -51.22 4.37 -81.77
C ARG A 597 -50.72 5.61 -81.03
N TYR A 598 -49.40 5.73 -80.98
CA TYR A 598 -48.72 6.92 -80.53
C TYR A 598 -48.83 8.03 -81.58
N ASP A 599 -49.67 9.05 -81.34
CA ASP A 599 -49.55 10.35 -82.02
C ASP A 599 -48.39 11.10 -81.34
N TYR A 600 -47.16 10.75 -81.70
CA TYR A 600 -46.00 11.54 -81.30
C TYR A 600 -46.06 12.89 -82.02
N GLU A 601 -45.76 13.97 -81.29
CA GLU A 601 -45.70 15.32 -81.87
C GLU A 601 -44.56 15.42 -82.88
N PHE A 602 -43.47 14.67 -82.66
CA PHE A 602 -42.30 14.61 -83.52
C PHE A 602 -41.95 13.16 -83.89
N ASP A 603 -41.40 12.95 -85.08
CA ASP A 603 -40.88 11.64 -85.51
C ASP A 603 -39.57 11.32 -84.78
N ALA A 604 -38.72 12.33 -84.55
CA ALA A 604 -37.54 12.12 -83.72
C ALA A 604 -37.03 13.39 -83.01
N PHE A 605 -36.56 13.23 -81.77
CA PHE A 605 -35.74 14.21 -81.08
C PHE A 605 -34.28 14.01 -81.45
N VAL A 606 -33.59 15.06 -81.88
CA VAL A 606 -32.17 14.97 -82.26
C VAL A 606 -31.30 15.52 -81.14
N SER A 607 -30.50 14.64 -80.55
CA SER A 607 -29.47 14.96 -79.57
C SER A 607 -28.12 15.04 -80.28
N TYR A 608 -27.51 16.24 -80.30
CA TYR A 608 -26.24 16.51 -80.97
C TYR A 608 -25.43 17.54 -80.18
N ALA A 609 -24.10 17.59 -80.37
CA ALA A 609 -23.26 18.61 -79.75
C ALA A 609 -23.35 19.92 -80.53
N GLU A 610 -23.17 21.07 -79.86
CA GLU A 610 -23.24 22.39 -80.51
C GLU A 610 -22.28 22.53 -81.71
N LYS A 611 -21.12 21.86 -81.67
CA LYS A 611 -20.17 21.85 -82.80
C LYS A 611 -20.64 21.02 -84.00
N ASP A 612 -21.52 20.04 -83.77
CA ASP A 612 -22.12 19.20 -84.82
C ASP A 612 -23.39 19.84 -85.39
N ALA A 613 -23.79 21.01 -84.88
CA ALA A 613 -25.00 21.72 -85.29
C ALA A 613 -25.01 22.05 -86.78
N ASP A 614 -23.85 22.31 -87.39
CA ASP A 614 -23.77 22.61 -88.82
C ASP A 614 -24.22 21.40 -89.66
N PHE A 615 -23.73 20.20 -89.36
CA PHE A 615 -24.18 18.96 -90.01
C PHE A 615 -25.68 18.73 -89.81
N VAL A 616 -26.16 18.86 -88.57
CA VAL A 616 -27.58 18.61 -88.26
C VAL A 616 -28.47 19.63 -88.97
N LYS A 617 -28.15 20.92 -88.88
CA LYS A 617 -29.02 21.99 -89.38
C LYS A 617 -28.99 22.13 -90.90
N THR A 618 -27.84 21.95 -91.53
CA THR A 618 -27.70 22.20 -92.97
C THR A 618 -27.95 20.96 -93.81
N LYS A 619 -27.57 19.77 -93.33
CA LYS A 619 -27.70 18.51 -94.08
C LYS A 619 -28.87 17.67 -93.58
N MET A 620 -28.91 17.34 -92.29
CA MET A 620 -29.88 16.40 -91.75
C MET A 620 -31.31 16.95 -91.77
N ILE A 621 -31.53 18.20 -91.35
CA ILE A 621 -32.86 18.85 -91.41
C ILE A 621 -33.34 18.96 -92.86
N THR A 622 -32.50 19.48 -93.75
CA THR A 622 -32.85 19.67 -95.17
C THR A 622 -33.30 18.35 -95.78
N LYS A 623 -32.57 17.27 -95.54
CA LYS A 623 -32.90 15.95 -96.08
C LYS A 623 -34.15 15.35 -95.40
N LEU A 624 -34.18 15.25 -94.08
CA LEU A 624 -35.25 14.56 -93.35
C LEU A 624 -36.58 15.34 -93.31
N GLU A 625 -36.55 16.65 -93.08
CA GLU A 625 -37.78 17.45 -93.00
C GLU A 625 -38.31 17.88 -94.38
N THR A 626 -37.42 18.28 -95.31
CA THR A 626 -37.87 18.86 -96.60
C THR A 626 -38.09 17.80 -97.68
N GLU A 627 -37.22 16.78 -97.77
CA GLU A 627 -37.32 15.75 -98.82
C GLU A 627 -38.12 14.52 -98.36
N TYR A 628 -37.96 14.08 -97.11
CA TYR A 628 -38.65 12.88 -96.58
C TYR A 628 -39.90 13.18 -95.75
N GLY A 629 -40.13 14.43 -95.37
CA GLY A 629 -41.33 14.89 -94.65
C GLY A 629 -41.39 14.48 -93.17
N CYS A 630 -40.27 14.16 -92.53
CA CYS A 630 -40.20 13.84 -91.11
C CYS A 630 -40.23 15.13 -90.26
N HIS A 631 -40.84 15.09 -89.07
CA HIS A 631 -40.85 16.23 -88.14
C HIS A 631 -39.86 16.01 -86.99
N LEU A 632 -38.79 16.81 -86.93
CA LEU A 632 -37.74 16.65 -85.93
C LEU A 632 -37.91 17.64 -84.77
N CYS A 633 -37.57 17.23 -83.55
CA CYS A 633 -37.47 18.10 -82.38
C CYS A 633 -36.01 18.48 -82.12
N LEU A 634 -35.73 19.78 -82.00
CA LEU A 634 -34.39 20.32 -81.78
C LEU A 634 -34.35 21.23 -80.55
N HIS A 635 -33.30 21.11 -79.75
CA HIS A 635 -33.19 21.83 -78.48
C HIS A 635 -33.11 23.37 -78.62
N GLU A 636 -32.64 23.91 -79.75
CA GLU A 636 -32.59 25.36 -79.98
C GLU A 636 -33.88 25.93 -80.60
N ARG A 637 -34.69 25.09 -81.24
CA ARG A 637 -35.88 25.50 -82.00
C ARG A 637 -37.16 25.29 -81.21
N ASP A 638 -37.30 24.12 -80.58
CA ASP A 638 -38.59 23.60 -80.11
C ASP A 638 -38.72 23.64 -78.58
N PHE A 639 -37.62 23.95 -77.86
CA PHE A 639 -37.65 24.07 -76.41
C PHE A 639 -38.40 25.33 -75.97
N ARG A 640 -39.34 25.15 -75.04
CA ARG A 640 -40.16 26.25 -74.52
C ARG A 640 -39.32 27.18 -73.65
N VAL A 641 -39.30 28.45 -74.02
CA VAL A 641 -38.60 29.52 -73.27
C VAL A 641 -39.24 29.67 -71.89
N GLY A 642 -38.42 29.68 -70.84
CA GLY A 642 -38.86 29.80 -69.44
C GLY A 642 -39.07 28.47 -68.71
N GLU A 643 -39.08 27.33 -69.41
CA GLU A 643 -39.04 26.00 -68.78
C GLU A 643 -37.60 25.57 -68.46
N LYS A 644 -37.45 24.66 -67.49
CA LYS A 644 -36.11 24.12 -67.16
C LYS A 644 -35.61 23.26 -68.32
N ILE A 645 -34.35 23.44 -68.73
CA ILE A 645 -33.71 22.67 -69.82
C ILE A 645 -33.92 21.16 -69.65
N ALA A 646 -33.67 20.63 -68.45
CA ALA A 646 -33.91 19.22 -68.16
C ALA A 646 -35.37 18.76 -68.37
N SER A 647 -36.35 19.62 -68.09
CA SER A 647 -37.76 19.32 -68.35
C SER A 647 -38.11 19.41 -69.83
N ASN A 648 -37.50 20.36 -70.58
CA ASN A 648 -37.66 20.43 -72.03
C ASN A 648 -37.07 19.19 -72.72
N ILE A 649 -35.90 18.72 -72.28
CA ILE A 649 -35.28 17.48 -72.77
C ILE A 649 -36.20 16.28 -72.59
N ILE A 650 -36.71 16.06 -71.36
CA ILE A 650 -37.56 14.90 -71.09
C ILE A 650 -38.88 14.98 -71.88
N SER A 651 -39.49 16.17 -71.99
CA SER A 651 -40.69 16.36 -72.80
C SER A 651 -40.42 16.11 -74.29
N ALA A 652 -39.27 16.54 -74.81
CA ALA A 652 -38.88 16.30 -76.20
C ALA A 652 -38.69 14.81 -76.49
N ILE A 653 -38.07 14.06 -75.57
CA ILE A 653 -37.93 12.60 -75.68
C ILE A 653 -39.30 11.91 -75.65
N HIS A 654 -40.19 12.27 -74.72
CA HIS A 654 -41.53 11.65 -74.62
C HIS A 654 -42.44 11.99 -75.80
N ASN A 655 -42.36 13.21 -76.33
CA ASN A 655 -43.19 13.65 -77.44
C ASN A 655 -42.64 13.21 -78.81
N SER A 656 -41.50 12.51 -78.84
CA SER A 656 -40.87 12.04 -80.08
C SER A 656 -40.96 10.51 -80.22
N ASN A 657 -41.18 10.02 -81.45
CA ASN A 657 -41.19 8.58 -81.72
C ASN A 657 -39.80 7.97 -81.51
N LYS A 658 -38.72 8.63 -81.91
CA LYS A 658 -37.34 8.19 -81.63
C LYS A 658 -36.50 9.30 -81.04
N THR A 659 -35.34 8.95 -80.48
CA THR A 659 -34.27 9.89 -80.15
C THR A 659 -33.04 9.53 -80.98
N ILE A 660 -32.65 10.40 -81.91
CA ILE A 660 -31.44 10.25 -82.71
C ILE A 660 -30.27 10.86 -81.95
N VAL A 661 -29.25 10.06 -81.72
CA VAL A 661 -28.02 10.46 -81.03
C VAL A 661 -26.91 10.60 -82.06
N VAL A 662 -26.51 11.85 -82.33
CA VAL A 662 -25.41 12.17 -83.24
C VAL A 662 -24.10 12.08 -82.47
N LEU A 663 -23.45 10.92 -82.58
CA LEU A 663 -22.25 10.58 -81.84
C LEU A 663 -20.99 11.14 -82.52
N SER A 664 -20.29 11.99 -81.78
CA SER A 664 -18.98 12.56 -82.11
C SER A 664 -18.10 12.63 -80.84
N PRO A 665 -16.78 12.88 -80.95
CA PRO A 665 -15.95 13.17 -79.79
C PRO A 665 -16.46 14.35 -78.94
N GLU A 666 -17.07 15.35 -79.57
CA GLU A 666 -17.62 16.53 -78.91
C GLU A 666 -18.94 16.23 -78.18
N TYR A 667 -19.76 15.33 -78.74
CA TYR A 667 -20.95 14.79 -78.09
C TYR A 667 -20.59 14.14 -76.73
N LEU A 668 -19.52 13.34 -76.72
CA LEU A 668 -19.02 12.69 -75.51
C LEU A 668 -18.40 13.66 -74.49
N ASN A 669 -18.17 14.92 -74.84
CA ASN A 669 -17.70 15.94 -73.91
C ASN A 669 -18.84 16.80 -73.33
N SER A 670 -20.04 16.78 -73.94
CA SER A 670 -21.18 17.56 -73.49
C SER A 670 -21.95 16.88 -72.35
N ASN A 671 -22.08 17.58 -71.22
CA ASN A 671 -22.87 17.11 -70.08
C ASN A 671 -24.38 17.06 -70.39
N TRP A 672 -24.88 17.93 -71.27
CA TRP A 672 -26.28 17.93 -71.68
C TRP A 672 -26.59 16.79 -72.63
N CYS A 673 -25.71 16.51 -73.61
CA CYS A 673 -25.84 15.36 -74.51
C CYS A 673 -25.81 14.04 -73.73
N LYS A 674 -24.89 13.90 -72.76
CA LYS A 674 -24.89 12.75 -71.83
C LYS A 674 -26.19 12.61 -71.06
N TYR A 675 -26.76 13.73 -70.60
CA TYR A 675 -28.02 13.73 -69.88
C TYR A 675 -29.20 13.31 -70.77
N GLU A 676 -29.27 13.81 -72.00
CA GLU A 676 -30.26 13.43 -73.02
C GLU A 676 -30.20 11.93 -73.33
N LEU A 677 -29.00 11.40 -73.61
CA LEU A 677 -28.78 9.98 -73.84
C LEU A 677 -29.22 9.11 -72.64
N HIS A 678 -28.86 9.51 -71.41
CA HIS A 678 -29.30 8.79 -70.22
C HIS A 678 -30.82 8.79 -70.07
N MET A 679 -31.50 9.92 -70.33
CA MET A 679 -32.96 9.98 -70.24
C MET A 679 -33.66 9.17 -71.33
N ALA A 680 -33.10 9.16 -72.55
CA ALA A 680 -33.65 8.36 -73.65
C ALA A 680 -33.49 6.85 -73.40
N ASN A 681 -32.35 6.41 -72.87
CA ASN A 681 -32.12 5.00 -72.50
C ASN A 681 -33.05 4.53 -71.36
N GLU A 682 -33.27 5.36 -70.35
CA GLU A 682 -34.22 5.05 -69.27
C GLU A 682 -35.67 4.95 -69.79
N GLU A 683 -36.05 5.79 -70.76
CA GLU A 683 -37.35 5.71 -71.42
C GLU A 683 -37.52 4.43 -72.25
N GLU A 684 -36.49 4.03 -73.00
CA GLU A 684 -36.43 2.77 -73.74
C GLU A 684 -36.61 1.55 -72.82
N HIS A 685 -35.93 1.54 -71.68
CA HIS A 685 -36.07 0.47 -70.69
C HIS A 685 -37.46 0.42 -70.04
N HIS A 686 -38.08 1.58 -69.81
CA HIS A 686 -39.39 1.66 -69.16
C HIS A 686 -40.57 1.31 -70.08
N GLN A 687 -40.48 1.62 -71.38
CA GLN A 687 -41.55 1.36 -72.36
C GLN A 687 -41.39 0.02 -73.11
N ASP A 688 -40.29 -0.72 -72.90
CA ASP A 688 -39.95 -1.96 -73.63
C ASP A 688 -40.00 -1.78 -75.17
N ARG A 689 -39.56 -0.59 -75.62
CA ARG A 689 -39.55 -0.16 -77.02
C ARG A 689 -38.20 0.45 -77.36
N LYS A 690 -37.66 0.15 -78.54
CA LYS A 690 -36.44 0.80 -79.03
C LYS A 690 -36.69 2.30 -79.28
N VAL A 691 -36.17 3.18 -78.44
CA VAL A 691 -36.34 4.64 -78.55
C VAL A 691 -35.08 5.26 -79.15
N VAL A 692 -33.90 4.75 -78.85
CA VAL A 692 -32.62 5.36 -79.24
C VAL A 692 -32.13 4.86 -80.59
N VAL A 693 -31.80 5.79 -81.48
CA VAL A 693 -31.14 5.55 -82.77
C VAL A 693 -29.76 6.19 -82.73
N LEU A 694 -28.70 5.40 -82.86
CA LEU A 694 -27.33 5.89 -82.79
C LEU A 694 -26.78 6.20 -84.19
N LEU A 695 -26.42 7.47 -84.43
CA LEU A 695 -25.80 7.94 -85.67
C LEU A 695 -24.35 8.33 -85.41
N VAL A 696 -23.38 7.60 -85.96
CA VAL A 696 -21.95 7.85 -85.78
C VAL A 696 -21.49 8.84 -86.84
N LEU A 697 -21.24 10.09 -86.41
CA LEU A 697 -20.77 11.16 -87.27
C LEU A 697 -19.25 11.10 -87.48
N GLU A 698 -18.52 10.82 -86.41
CA GLU A 698 -17.06 10.65 -86.42
C GLU A 698 -16.68 9.41 -85.61
N GLN A 699 -15.70 8.65 -86.09
CA GLN A 699 -15.22 7.44 -85.43
C GLN A 699 -14.61 7.74 -84.04
N VAL A 700 -15.29 7.27 -83.00
CA VAL A 700 -14.80 7.36 -81.62
C VAL A 700 -14.16 6.03 -81.20
N LYS A 701 -12.99 6.09 -80.55
CA LYS A 701 -12.33 4.89 -80.00
C LYS A 701 -13.24 4.20 -78.99
N LYS A 702 -13.39 2.87 -79.10
CA LYS A 702 -14.24 2.04 -78.23
C LYS A 702 -14.03 2.23 -76.72
N ARG A 703 -12.81 2.57 -76.29
CA ARG A 703 -12.47 2.81 -74.87
C ARG A 703 -13.08 4.10 -74.29
N ASP A 704 -13.43 5.04 -75.17
CA ASP A 704 -13.92 6.36 -74.80
C ASP A 704 -15.46 6.40 -74.84
N LEU A 705 -16.12 5.30 -75.26
CA LEU A 705 -17.57 5.15 -75.29
C LEU A 705 -18.16 4.83 -73.91
N PRO A 706 -19.26 5.49 -73.50
CA PRO A 706 -20.06 5.10 -72.33
C PRO A 706 -20.59 3.67 -72.46
N ALA A 707 -20.85 2.99 -71.34
CA ALA A 707 -21.29 1.60 -71.32
C ALA A 707 -22.59 1.38 -72.10
N GLU A 708 -23.48 2.38 -72.05
CA GLU A 708 -24.77 2.40 -72.72
C GLU A 708 -24.63 2.46 -74.25
N VAL A 709 -23.66 3.23 -74.76
CA VAL A 709 -23.35 3.34 -76.20
C VAL A 709 -22.59 2.11 -76.70
N LEU A 710 -21.74 1.53 -75.82
CA LEU A 710 -20.94 0.35 -76.11
C LEU A 710 -21.82 -0.88 -76.45
N GLU A 711 -23.01 -0.98 -75.85
CA GLU A 711 -23.97 -2.04 -76.16
C GLU A 711 -24.45 -1.96 -77.61
N HIS A 712 -24.88 -0.78 -78.07
CA HIS A 712 -25.27 -0.55 -79.46
C HIS A 712 -24.13 -0.76 -80.47
N TYR A 713 -22.89 -0.44 -80.09
CA TYR A 713 -21.68 -0.73 -80.87
C TYR A 713 -21.36 -2.22 -80.93
N ARG A 714 -21.71 -3.01 -79.91
CA ARG A 714 -21.52 -4.47 -79.89
C ARG A 714 -22.57 -5.20 -80.72
N THR A 715 -23.80 -4.70 -80.74
CA THR A 715 -24.92 -5.25 -81.51
C THR A 715 -24.95 -4.75 -82.96
N ASN A 716 -24.02 -3.86 -83.36
CA ASN A 716 -23.99 -3.21 -84.68
C ASN A 716 -25.32 -2.52 -85.06
N THR A 717 -26.01 -1.94 -84.08
CA THR A 717 -27.30 -1.27 -84.29
C THR A 717 -27.15 0.24 -84.45
N TYR A 718 -26.09 0.69 -85.12
CA TYR A 718 -25.79 2.11 -85.35
C TYR A 718 -25.67 2.41 -86.84
N ILE A 719 -25.90 3.67 -87.21
CA ILE A 719 -25.84 4.17 -88.58
C ILE A 719 -24.59 5.04 -88.69
N GLU A 720 -23.67 4.70 -89.60
CA GLU A 720 -22.40 5.41 -89.75
C GLU A 720 -22.43 6.35 -90.95
N LEU A 721 -21.91 7.57 -90.79
CA LEU A 721 -21.74 8.49 -91.92
C LEU A 721 -20.68 7.93 -92.89
N PRO A 722 -21.01 7.72 -94.18
CA PRO A 722 -20.05 7.16 -95.14
C PRO A 722 -18.95 8.17 -95.51
N GLU A 723 -17.71 7.66 -95.72
CA GLU A 723 -16.56 8.49 -96.13
C GLU A 723 -16.62 8.97 -97.60
N HIS A 724 -17.46 8.35 -98.43
CA HIS A 724 -17.62 8.64 -99.86
C HIS A 724 -19.06 9.04 -100.20
N GLU A 725 -19.24 10.07 -101.03
CA GLU A 725 -20.55 10.64 -101.38
C GLU A 725 -21.49 9.64 -102.08
N ASP A 726 -20.94 8.63 -102.78
CA ASP A 726 -21.70 7.63 -103.54
C ASP A 726 -22.67 6.78 -102.69
N ASN A 727 -22.48 6.72 -101.36
CA ASN A 727 -23.29 5.94 -100.43
C ASN A 727 -24.23 6.80 -99.56
N MET A 728 -24.34 8.11 -99.82
CA MET A 728 -25.13 9.02 -98.99
C MET A 728 -26.64 8.79 -99.06
N ASP A 729 -27.18 8.40 -100.22
CA ASP A 729 -28.62 8.14 -100.36
C ASP A 729 -29.04 6.92 -99.52
N THR A 730 -28.24 5.85 -99.53
CA THR A 730 -28.45 4.64 -98.72
C THR A 730 -28.39 4.93 -97.21
N PHE A 731 -27.50 5.85 -96.80
CA PHE A 731 -27.40 6.31 -95.41
C PHE A 731 -28.66 7.03 -94.95
N TRP A 732 -29.18 7.96 -95.77
CA TRP A 732 -30.38 8.71 -95.44
C TRP A 732 -31.64 7.84 -95.41
N ASP A 733 -31.77 6.88 -96.33
CA ASP A 733 -32.87 5.92 -96.33
C ASP A 733 -32.83 5.03 -95.07
N ALA A 734 -31.65 4.53 -94.68
CA ALA A 734 -31.49 3.75 -93.44
C ALA A 734 -31.84 4.56 -92.18
N LEU A 735 -31.46 5.85 -92.15
CA LEU A 735 -31.82 6.74 -91.05
C LEU A 735 -33.33 6.99 -91.01
N ARG A 736 -33.98 7.19 -92.16
CA ARG A 736 -35.44 7.36 -92.26
C ARG A 736 -36.21 6.11 -91.81
N GLU A 737 -35.76 4.93 -92.20
CA GLU A 737 -36.39 3.67 -91.77
C GLU A 737 -36.26 3.47 -90.25
N SER A 738 -35.17 3.93 -89.65
CA SER A 738 -34.96 3.80 -88.19
C SER A 738 -35.86 4.71 -87.35
N ILE A 739 -36.39 5.80 -87.93
CA ILE A 739 -37.28 6.78 -87.29
C ILE A 739 -38.77 6.56 -87.55
N SER A 740 -39.10 5.77 -88.57
CA SER A 740 -40.47 5.32 -88.88
C SER A 740 -40.86 4.15 -87.97
#